data_AF-A0A1G6LH59-F1
#
_entry.id   AF-A0A1G6LH59-F1
#
_cell.length_a   1.000
_cell.length_b   1.000
_cell.length_c   1.000
_cell.angle_alpha   90.00
_cell.angle_beta   90.00
_cell.angle_gamma   90.00
#
_symmetry.space_group_name_H-M   'P 1'
#
loop_
_entity.id
_entity.type
_entity.pdbx_description
1 polymer ?
#
loop_
_entity_poly.entity_id
_entity_poly.type
_entity_poly.pdbx_seq_one_letter_code
_entity_poly.pdbx_strand_id
1 'polypeptide(L)'
;MKNQMKNFFTLLLVSTLLISGIALYQPHASHAEENDEEILVKHDDETIEIELVDPELTSEGQADRPADTLTLFTRNFGESTKTNEWGVEVAVSDGIVKKVSDPHSGNTGIPSDGYVISVIDSDGQEYRDQLRSQFSEGDEVRLEGIDLPELDDDEESEEEPEEVSEIGSVSNQDGDRLTVNQMNVDRTEDTEVVLYTAQFGSMTGTNEWGREMIVDLNDDDELEVKSFRDIGEGDQSGSEIPRWGFVLSALDPYRDYLEEDEIFSVGDIITLEDINLIELDNEESFEYVTINPTPETNPDGVEDEEAGEYFPGLRGGEQLLIYTSDWDSETTGTNAYGYEIVVEGDLSNGTIVATGGNDSHIPEDGYVLSGHGDAASFLIGNGSVGSQVIVDEDTSTVTLKTTPESLISNVSSTLASAQERYDLASDQLLDVDFTSIKEALEKAEDQFDKANALAEMLSEGEGAHDDQIEFLTLLDDIEENANTAFYRTFESHRVEGRSIWHRPTEENLEEVKANLDELAKSHFNLVFIETWNDGYSITNSSNDLIGMQPRIEGNTYGEYDDLLEAYVEEGKKRGIEVHAWVQNYRVGHKGNDPSSPIIDQKPEWVLEHYDESIYTPHENDYVFMDPAIPDVQEFLMDYYKELVEDYDIQGLQLDYIRYPVGHYRSDSGYGDYSANAFKEEYDLDKDEDLRDLLDRDEDPELVETWEDWKTGHITDFVEYTFDELKAIDDALILSTAIFEDIQDSIGTKNQDWPTWVQEGWVDLTTPMAYYRDADTVADSVHSMVDLVDGKALNYAGIAPTYMGLQDRENAKQTYAARLGEAQGSAIFASQNVLGLDNVQDVLKESTYRESAVLPHADLDEVIHVGLDELFDRIERIYYENEKITSDHVSYIENYFAELKEKPTDTASDLDVIESQLNELKAEADQLFESPADQRFEESLSYLQHIIGVRTLRMDLISDEDVEDEKAEKQIEENTVTVNDHYIEESISANQFEVLLDASSGVNQLELSEDQIEKLKEHQLDIVIEYEGVNLSVPSKNLEGLSVMTIESDAESSQSLVDHAMSEVYTLHVMTNDQTLSTFDPPVQLSLQVNNSFEEADDLSIYYYNDEISEWEDVGGIYEEGYVSTTLDHFSTFAVFSDDVFASDDSSESDDDDATESVDSDEEDEGDEEKSDPSDSYNDEETSDEDTEDEETLPDTATFTYNYLLIAGILIILGAFILFYQRYKKES
;
A
#
# COMPACT_ATOMS: atom_id res chain seq x y z
N MET A 1 -47.31 -13.12 8.11
CA MET A 1 -48.29 -13.15 9.23
C MET A 1 -48.83 -14.58 9.46
N LYS A 2 -48.46 -15.27 10.55
CA LYS A 2 -49.00 -16.62 10.89
C LYS A 2 -50.31 -16.52 11.70
N ASN A 3 -51.48 -16.80 11.08
CA ASN A 3 -52.47 -17.78 11.59
C ASN A 3 -53.82 -17.83 10.82
N GLN A 4 -54.05 -19.00 10.21
CA GLN A 4 -55.27 -19.81 10.27
C GLN A 4 -56.70 -19.29 9.94
N MET A 5 -57.33 -20.10 9.08
CA MET A 5 -58.71 -20.64 9.14
C MET A 5 -59.84 -20.04 8.27
N LYS A 6 -60.07 -20.80 7.18
CA LYS A 6 -61.34 -21.47 6.81
C LYS A 6 -62.42 -20.70 6.04
N ASN A 7 -62.52 -21.16 4.79
CA ASN A 7 -63.77 -21.52 4.09
C ASN A 7 -64.62 -20.37 3.51
N PHE A 8 -64.52 -20.21 2.18
CA PHE A 8 -65.66 -20.66 1.37
C PHE A 8 -65.21 -21.28 0.03
N PHE A 9 -65.55 -22.55 -0.18
CA PHE A 9 -65.21 -23.31 -1.39
C PHE A 9 -66.31 -23.12 -2.47
N THR A 10 -65.96 -23.26 -3.74
CA THR A 10 -66.86 -23.44 -4.91
C THR A 10 -67.45 -22.19 -5.59
N LEU A 11 -66.68 -21.59 -6.52
CA LEU A 11 -67.18 -21.11 -7.82
C LEU A 11 -65.99 -20.89 -8.79
N LEU A 12 -65.28 -21.93 -9.23
CA LEU A 12 -65.62 -22.79 -10.37
C LEU A 12 -65.89 -22.05 -11.70
N LEU A 13 -64.86 -22.06 -12.56
CA LEU A 13 -64.88 -22.11 -14.03
C LEU A 13 -65.49 -20.96 -14.87
N VAL A 14 -64.64 -20.45 -15.80
CA VAL A 14 -64.85 -20.45 -17.27
C VAL A 14 -66.05 -19.62 -17.81
N SER A 15 -65.93 -18.84 -18.88
CA SER A 15 -65.78 -19.37 -20.26
C SER A 15 -65.37 -18.27 -21.27
N THR A 16 -64.97 -18.59 -22.50
CA THR A 16 -65.90 -18.99 -23.59
C THR A 16 -65.17 -19.52 -24.85
N LEU A 17 -65.59 -20.59 -25.55
CA LEU A 17 -66.61 -21.63 -25.25
C LEU A 17 -66.71 -22.76 -26.34
N LEU A 18 -67.54 -23.78 -26.04
CA LEU A 18 -68.33 -24.70 -26.94
C LEU A 18 -67.60 -25.92 -27.59
N ILE A 19 -68.19 -27.14 -27.75
CA ILE A 19 -69.49 -27.72 -27.28
C ILE A 19 -69.38 -29.24 -26.93
N SER A 20 -69.94 -29.63 -25.77
CA SER A 20 -70.69 -30.88 -25.45
C SER A 20 -70.28 -32.29 -25.96
N GLY A 21 -70.31 -33.28 -25.05
CA GLY A 21 -70.55 -34.70 -25.38
C GLY A 21 -70.70 -35.63 -24.15
N ILE A 22 -71.93 -36.02 -23.77
CA ILE A 22 -72.18 -36.86 -22.57
C ILE A 22 -72.51 -38.31 -22.95
N ALA A 23 -71.75 -39.29 -22.43
CA ALA A 23 -72.20 -40.66 -22.15
C ALA A 23 -71.30 -41.36 -21.11
N LEU A 24 -71.88 -42.19 -20.24
CA LEU A 24 -71.15 -42.97 -19.21
C LEU A 24 -70.55 -44.26 -19.81
N TYR A 25 -69.32 -44.64 -19.40
CA TYR A 25 -68.91 -46.04 -19.19
C TYR A 25 -67.59 -46.12 -18.37
N GLN A 26 -67.50 -47.09 -17.44
CA GLN A 26 -66.25 -47.73 -16.98
C GLN A 26 -66.32 -49.17 -17.53
N PRO A 27 -65.21 -49.83 -17.95
CA PRO A 27 -64.00 -50.09 -17.16
C PRO A 27 -62.72 -49.61 -17.92
N HIS A 28 -61.45 -49.91 -17.59
CA HIS A 28 -60.85 -51.02 -16.82
C HIS A 28 -59.68 -50.55 -15.94
N ALA A 29 -59.46 -51.31 -14.87
CA ALA A 29 -58.15 -51.49 -14.28
C ALA A 29 -57.50 -52.72 -14.96
N SER A 30 -56.25 -52.60 -15.39
CA SER A 30 -55.21 -53.58 -15.00
C SER A 30 -55.21 -53.57 -13.45
N HIS A 31 -55.56 -54.64 -12.73
CA HIS A 31 -54.98 -55.98 -12.83
C HIS A 31 -53.48 -55.86 -13.04
N ALA A 32 -52.74 -55.84 -11.92
CA ALA A 32 -51.50 -56.58 -11.88
C ALA A 32 -51.76 -57.99 -12.46
N GLU A 33 -50.85 -58.48 -13.28
CA GLU A 33 -50.52 -59.88 -13.14
C GLU A 33 -49.58 -59.95 -11.93
N GLU A 34 -49.97 -60.73 -10.93
CA GLU A 34 -49.12 -61.06 -9.79
C GLU A 34 -47.97 -61.93 -10.32
N ASN A 35 -46.86 -61.29 -10.72
CA ASN A 35 -45.58 -61.97 -10.68
C ASN A 35 -45.21 -62.09 -9.19
N ASP A 36 -45.65 -63.19 -8.57
CA ASP A 36 -45.14 -63.68 -7.28
C ASP A 36 -43.68 -64.21 -7.47
N GLU A 37 -42.82 -63.42 -8.10
CA GLU A 37 -41.38 -63.66 -8.22
C GLU A 37 -40.68 -62.51 -7.49
N GLU A 38 -40.23 -62.81 -6.26
CA GLU A 38 -39.43 -61.92 -5.42
C GLU A 38 -38.19 -61.48 -6.23
N ILE A 39 -37.91 -60.17 -6.31
CA ILE A 39 -36.69 -59.65 -6.94
C ILE A 39 -35.59 -59.73 -5.90
N LEU A 40 -34.55 -60.51 -6.18
CA LEU A 40 -33.57 -60.94 -5.20
C LEU A 40 -32.15 -60.64 -5.68
N VAL A 41 -31.41 -59.88 -4.88
CA VAL A 41 -29.94 -59.81 -5.01
C VAL A 41 -29.34 -60.88 -4.12
N LYS A 42 -28.51 -61.74 -4.70
CA LYS A 42 -27.80 -62.80 -3.98
C LYS A 42 -26.32 -62.49 -3.91
N HIS A 43 -25.80 -62.59 -2.70
CA HIS A 43 -24.37 -62.57 -2.42
C HIS A 43 -24.06 -63.73 -1.45
N ASP A 44 -23.09 -64.55 -1.84
CA ASP A 44 -22.64 -65.74 -1.11
C ASP A 44 -23.78 -66.72 -0.70
N ASP A 45 -23.95 -67.05 0.58
CA ASP A 45 -25.06 -67.87 1.12
C ASP A 45 -26.30 -67.01 1.52
N GLU A 46 -26.25 -65.68 1.35
CA GLU A 46 -27.32 -64.74 1.73
C GLU A 46 -28.15 -64.26 0.53
N THR A 47 -29.26 -63.57 0.81
CA THR A 47 -30.24 -63.15 -0.21
C THR A 47 -31.03 -61.96 0.31
N ILE A 48 -31.06 -60.87 -0.46
CA ILE A 48 -31.69 -59.59 -0.14
C ILE A 48 -32.86 -59.37 -1.10
N GLU A 49 -34.02 -59.00 -0.55
CA GLU A 49 -35.24 -58.70 -1.31
C GLU A 49 -35.26 -57.22 -1.70
N ILE A 50 -35.50 -56.93 -2.97
CA ILE A 50 -35.67 -55.58 -3.51
C ILE A 50 -37.15 -55.22 -3.43
N GLU A 51 -37.45 -54.10 -2.75
CA GLU A 51 -38.83 -53.66 -2.48
C GLU A 51 -39.38 -52.70 -3.54
N LEU A 52 -38.49 -52.00 -4.27
CA LEU A 52 -38.84 -51.02 -5.30
C LEU A 52 -37.84 -51.08 -6.46
N VAL A 53 -38.31 -50.86 -7.69
CA VAL A 53 -37.48 -50.77 -8.89
C VAL A 53 -37.90 -49.53 -9.68
N ASP A 54 -36.93 -48.76 -10.20
CA ASP A 54 -37.11 -47.62 -11.12
C ASP A 54 -38.27 -46.68 -10.70
N PRO A 55 -38.10 -45.91 -9.61
CA PRO A 55 -39.15 -45.05 -9.05
C PRO A 55 -39.58 -43.91 -9.98
N GLU A 56 -40.74 -43.29 -9.70
CA GLU A 56 -41.12 -42.03 -10.35
C GLU A 56 -40.25 -40.87 -9.84
N LEU A 57 -40.09 -39.81 -10.65
CA LEU A 57 -39.40 -38.58 -10.25
C LEU A 57 -40.35 -37.62 -9.51
N THR A 58 -39.84 -36.92 -8.50
CA THR A 58 -40.53 -35.84 -7.81
C THR A 58 -40.70 -34.61 -8.72
N SER A 59 -41.49 -33.63 -8.29
CA SER A 59 -41.62 -32.34 -8.99
C SER A 59 -40.33 -31.49 -9.03
N GLU A 60 -39.28 -31.93 -8.33
CA GLU A 60 -37.96 -31.29 -8.25
C GLU A 60 -36.88 -32.13 -8.98
N GLY A 61 -37.28 -33.19 -9.70
CA GLY A 61 -36.40 -33.98 -10.58
C GLY A 61 -35.60 -35.10 -9.90
N GLN A 62 -35.75 -35.28 -8.58
CA GLN A 62 -35.11 -36.36 -7.80
C GLN A 62 -35.96 -37.64 -7.78
N ALA A 63 -35.35 -38.80 -7.49
CA ALA A 63 -36.06 -40.07 -7.32
C ALA A 63 -36.99 -40.08 -6.08
N ASP A 64 -38.28 -40.41 -6.24
CA ASP A 64 -39.25 -40.55 -5.14
C ASP A 64 -39.10 -41.91 -4.42
N ARG A 65 -37.94 -42.13 -3.79
CA ARG A 65 -37.63 -43.32 -2.97
C ARG A 65 -38.17 -43.16 -1.53
N PRO A 66 -39.03 -44.07 -1.03
CA PRO A 66 -39.40 -44.09 0.39
C PRO A 66 -38.21 -44.43 1.29
N ALA A 67 -38.23 -43.92 2.53
CA ALA A 67 -37.25 -44.32 3.53
C ALA A 67 -37.52 -45.74 4.06
N ASP A 68 -36.44 -46.44 4.43
CA ASP A 68 -36.36 -47.85 4.80
C ASP A 68 -36.76 -48.84 3.69
N THR A 69 -36.78 -48.39 2.42
CA THR A 69 -37.13 -49.20 1.25
C THR A 69 -35.92 -49.42 0.32
N LEU A 70 -35.58 -50.69 0.11
CA LEU A 70 -34.49 -51.10 -0.78
C LEU A 70 -34.90 -50.92 -2.25
N THR A 71 -34.24 -49.97 -2.92
CA THR A 71 -34.59 -49.51 -4.27
C THR A 71 -33.51 -49.94 -5.27
N LEU A 72 -33.92 -50.57 -6.36
CA LEU A 72 -33.07 -50.92 -7.50
C LEU A 72 -33.25 -49.88 -8.61
N PHE A 73 -32.15 -49.40 -9.16
CA PHE A 73 -32.10 -48.53 -10.34
C PHE A 73 -31.45 -49.30 -11.50
N THR A 74 -32.17 -49.43 -12.60
CA THR A 74 -31.70 -50.00 -13.87
C THR A 74 -31.52 -48.88 -14.91
N ARG A 75 -30.82 -49.16 -16.02
CA ARG A 75 -30.61 -48.16 -17.10
C ARG A 75 -31.94 -47.65 -17.73
N ASN A 76 -33.09 -48.29 -17.45
CA ASN A 76 -34.42 -47.76 -17.80
C ASN A 76 -34.81 -46.46 -17.06
N PHE A 77 -34.23 -46.22 -15.87
CA PHE A 77 -34.49 -45.00 -15.09
C PHE A 77 -33.69 -43.80 -15.61
N GLY A 78 -32.48 -44.04 -16.11
CA GLY A 78 -31.58 -43.03 -16.68
C GLY A 78 -30.11 -43.40 -16.50
N GLU A 79 -29.24 -42.40 -16.66
CA GLU A 79 -27.78 -42.54 -16.57
C GLU A 79 -27.26 -42.52 -15.12
N SER A 80 -28.03 -41.98 -14.18
CA SER A 80 -27.73 -41.93 -12.75
C SER A 80 -28.99 -42.15 -11.90
N THR A 81 -28.83 -42.46 -10.62
CA THR A 81 -29.94 -42.71 -9.67
C THR A 81 -30.78 -41.47 -9.36
N LYS A 82 -30.28 -40.25 -9.65
CA LYS A 82 -30.94 -38.95 -9.36
C LYS A 82 -31.42 -38.85 -7.91
N THR A 83 -30.66 -39.46 -7.01
CA THR A 83 -30.90 -39.42 -5.57
C THR A 83 -30.17 -38.24 -4.93
N ASN A 84 -30.65 -37.82 -3.76
CA ASN A 84 -29.93 -36.89 -2.90
C ASN A 84 -28.77 -37.59 -2.18
N GLU A 85 -27.79 -36.79 -1.74
CA GLU A 85 -26.58 -37.19 -0.98
C GLU A 85 -26.86 -38.20 0.15
N TRP A 86 -28.03 -38.11 0.80
CA TRP A 86 -28.42 -38.88 1.97
C TRP A 86 -28.79 -40.34 1.64
N GLY A 87 -27.81 -41.21 1.44
CA GLY A 87 -28.07 -42.65 1.27
C GLY A 87 -26.79 -43.49 1.25
N VAL A 88 -26.94 -44.80 1.02
CA VAL A 88 -25.85 -45.66 0.56
C VAL A 88 -26.30 -46.30 -0.74
N GLU A 89 -25.42 -46.27 -1.74
CA GLU A 89 -25.64 -46.83 -3.06
C GLU A 89 -24.53 -47.83 -3.43
N VAL A 90 -24.90 -48.94 -4.06
CA VAL A 90 -24.00 -50.04 -4.46
C VAL A 90 -24.13 -50.24 -5.96
N ALA A 91 -23.11 -49.81 -6.71
CA ALA A 91 -23.08 -49.96 -8.16
C ALA A 91 -22.54 -51.33 -8.56
N VAL A 92 -23.20 -51.99 -9.53
CA VAL A 92 -22.90 -53.34 -10.01
C VAL A 92 -22.81 -53.33 -11.54
N SER A 93 -21.76 -53.95 -12.10
CA SER A 93 -21.54 -54.13 -13.55
C SER A 93 -20.93 -55.53 -13.80
N ASP A 94 -21.34 -56.20 -14.87
CA ASP A 94 -21.16 -57.65 -15.15
C ASP A 94 -21.36 -58.57 -13.92
N GLY A 95 -22.32 -58.22 -13.05
CA GLY A 95 -22.58 -58.95 -11.80
C GLY A 95 -21.47 -58.85 -10.75
N ILE A 96 -20.62 -57.82 -10.81
CA ILE A 96 -19.57 -57.52 -9.83
C ILE A 96 -19.83 -56.14 -9.21
N VAL A 97 -19.75 -56.03 -7.88
CA VAL A 97 -19.83 -54.74 -7.18
C VAL A 97 -18.61 -53.88 -7.55
N LYS A 98 -18.85 -52.68 -8.09
CA LYS A 98 -17.80 -51.75 -8.54
C LYS A 98 -17.51 -50.62 -7.54
N LYS A 99 -18.54 -50.04 -6.91
CA LYS A 99 -18.44 -48.90 -5.98
C LYS A 99 -19.47 -49.06 -4.87
N VAL A 100 -19.07 -48.88 -3.60
CA VAL A 100 -19.99 -48.84 -2.44
C VAL A 100 -19.94 -47.43 -1.82
N SER A 101 -20.93 -46.61 -2.13
CA SER A 101 -20.92 -45.18 -1.79
C SER A 101 -20.91 -44.91 -0.28
N ASP A 102 -20.30 -43.80 0.12
CA ASP A 102 -20.32 -43.32 1.50
C ASP A 102 -21.68 -42.66 1.83
N PRO A 103 -22.12 -42.60 3.10
CA PRO A 103 -23.46 -42.20 3.54
C PRO A 103 -23.97 -40.79 3.16
N HIS A 104 -23.14 -40.00 2.49
CA HIS A 104 -23.37 -38.63 2.00
C HIS A 104 -22.98 -38.49 0.51
N SER A 105 -22.91 -39.60 -0.23
CA SER A 105 -22.65 -39.63 -1.67
C SER A 105 -23.78 -40.40 -2.38
N GLY A 106 -24.62 -39.64 -3.09
CA GLY A 106 -25.75 -40.12 -3.89
C GLY A 106 -25.62 -39.69 -5.34
N ASN A 107 -26.69 -39.88 -6.13
CA ASN A 107 -26.68 -39.67 -7.59
C ASN A 107 -25.64 -40.53 -8.34
N THR A 108 -25.42 -41.77 -7.88
CA THR A 108 -24.47 -42.70 -8.50
C THR A 108 -24.83 -42.98 -9.96
N GLY A 109 -23.84 -43.04 -10.86
CA GLY A 109 -24.02 -43.48 -12.23
C GLY A 109 -24.53 -44.92 -12.32
N ILE A 110 -25.44 -45.20 -13.24
CA ILE A 110 -26.03 -46.52 -13.48
C ILE A 110 -25.30 -47.15 -14.68
N PRO A 111 -24.50 -48.23 -14.49
CA PRO A 111 -23.74 -48.84 -15.57
C PRO A 111 -24.62 -49.37 -16.71
N SER A 112 -24.12 -49.31 -17.94
CA SER A 112 -24.78 -49.79 -19.16
C SER A 112 -25.07 -51.29 -19.13
N ASP A 113 -24.19 -52.07 -18.52
CA ASP A 113 -24.24 -53.53 -18.35
C ASP A 113 -24.81 -53.95 -16.96
N GLY A 114 -25.41 -53.01 -16.22
CA GLY A 114 -25.50 -53.13 -14.77
C GLY A 114 -26.70 -52.45 -14.10
N TYR A 115 -26.54 -52.17 -12.81
CA TYR A 115 -27.58 -51.61 -11.94
C TYR A 115 -26.99 -50.99 -10.66
N VAL A 116 -27.78 -50.16 -9.97
CA VAL A 116 -27.44 -49.61 -8.65
C VAL A 116 -28.49 -50.02 -7.62
N ILE A 117 -28.05 -50.56 -6.49
CA ILE A 117 -28.90 -50.81 -5.31
C ILE A 117 -28.77 -49.61 -4.38
N SER A 118 -29.87 -49.06 -3.87
CA SER A 118 -29.90 -47.78 -3.16
C SER A 118 -30.85 -47.82 -1.97
N VAL A 119 -30.44 -47.24 -0.83
CA VAL A 119 -31.27 -47.16 0.38
C VAL A 119 -31.06 -45.84 1.15
N ILE A 120 -32.14 -45.31 1.71
CA ILE A 120 -32.17 -44.17 2.64
C ILE A 120 -32.93 -44.60 3.90
N ASP A 121 -32.40 -44.30 5.09
CA ASP A 121 -32.87 -44.80 6.40
C ASP A 121 -33.64 -43.69 7.13
N SER A 122 -34.73 -44.03 7.84
CA SER A 122 -35.63 -43.04 8.49
C SER A 122 -35.29 -42.69 9.95
N ASP A 123 -34.59 -43.57 10.68
CA ASP A 123 -34.21 -43.37 12.10
C ASP A 123 -32.67 -43.49 12.34
N GLY A 124 -31.90 -43.89 11.32
CA GLY A 124 -30.57 -43.33 11.04
C GLY A 124 -29.33 -44.23 11.10
N GLN A 125 -29.44 -45.57 11.13
CA GLN A 125 -28.22 -46.43 11.13
C GLN A 125 -28.39 -47.91 10.73
N GLU A 126 -29.59 -48.51 10.82
CA GLU A 126 -29.73 -49.98 10.76
C GLU A 126 -29.59 -50.53 9.32
N TYR A 127 -30.13 -49.85 8.31
CA TYR A 127 -30.09 -50.33 6.91
C TYR A 127 -28.80 -49.93 6.17
N ARG A 128 -28.20 -48.78 6.49
CA ARG A 128 -26.95 -48.32 5.88
C ARG A 128 -25.76 -49.20 6.28
N ASP A 129 -25.63 -49.48 7.58
CA ASP A 129 -24.60 -50.41 8.10
C ASP A 129 -24.82 -51.83 7.58
N GLN A 130 -26.08 -52.25 7.37
CA GLN A 130 -26.39 -53.54 6.78
C GLN A 130 -25.87 -53.63 5.32
N LEU A 131 -26.15 -52.64 4.45
CA LEU A 131 -25.66 -52.69 3.07
C LEU A 131 -24.13 -52.64 2.98
N ARG A 132 -23.47 -51.73 3.73
CA ARG A 132 -21.99 -51.63 3.75
C ARG A 132 -21.28 -52.81 4.43
N SER A 133 -22.00 -53.69 5.14
CA SER A 133 -21.44 -54.93 5.70
C SER A 133 -21.83 -56.20 4.94
N GLN A 134 -22.76 -56.10 3.97
CA GLN A 134 -23.15 -57.20 3.08
C GLN A 134 -22.51 -57.13 1.69
N PHE A 135 -21.94 -55.99 1.28
CA PHE A 135 -21.23 -55.82 0.01
C PHE A 135 -19.89 -55.09 0.19
N SER A 136 -18.88 -55.53 -0.57
CA SER A 136 -17.56 -54.94 -0.77
C SER A 136 -17.25 -54.88 -2.26
N GLU A 137 -16.33 -54.00 -2.66
CA GLU A 137 -15.92 -53.87 -4.06
C GLU A 137 -15.16 -55.13 -4.52
N GLY A 138 -15.54 -55.64 -5.70
CA GLY A 138 -15.08 -56.92 -6.22
C GLY A 138 -15.96 -58.15 -5.87
N ASP A 139 -17.04 -57.99 -5.09
CA ASP A 139 -17.95 -59.10 -4.76
C ASP A 139 -18.78 -59.57 -5.98
N GLU A 140 -18.83 -60.89 -6.23
CA GLU A 140 -19.72 -61.52 -7.22
C GLU A 140 -21.18 -61.51 -6.70
N VAL A 141 -22.04 -60.72 -7.34
CA VAL A 141 -23.44 -60.51 -6.94
C VAL A 141 -24.40 -60.83 -8.08
N ARG A 142 -25.49 -61.54 -7.77
CA ARG A 142 -26.45 -62.00 -8.76
C ARG A 142 -27.84 -61.47 -8.51
N LEU A 143 -28.37 -60.76 -9.50
CA LEU A 143 -29.80 -60.43 -9.61
C LEU A 143 -30.61 -61.64 -10.12
N GLU A 144 -31.76 -61.89 -9.50
CA GLU A 144 -32.79 -62.83 -9.94
C GLU A 144 -34.19 -62.20 -9.77
N GLY A 145 -35.17 -62.62 -10.58
CA GLY A 145 -36.56 -62.12 -10.53
C GLY A 145 -36.85 -60.95 -11.48
N ILE A 146 -35.81 -60.34 -12.06
CA ILE A 146 -35.91 -59.34 -13.13
C ILE A 146 -34.81 -59.63 -14.16
N ASP A 147 -35.15 -59.53 -15.45
CA ASP A 147 -34.17 -59.46 -16.54
C ASP A 147 -33.81 -57.97 -16.73
N LEU A 148 -32.53 -57.63 -16.67
CA LEU A 148 -32.05 -56.28 -17.02
C LEU A 148 -32.31 -56.01 -18.51
N PRO A 149 -32.46 -54.73 -18.94
CA PRO A 149 -32.50 -54.42 -20.36
C PRO A 149 -31.16 -54.80 -20.99
N GLU A 150 -31.17 -55.76 -21.93
CA GLU A 150 -30.11 -55.83 -22.94
C GLU A 150 -30.23 -54.53 -23.76
N LEU A 151 -29.14 -53.73 -23.81
CA LEU A 151 -29.06 -52.62 -24.76
C LEU A 151 -28.94 -53.25 -26.15
N ASP A 152 -30.00 -53.11 -26.97
CA ASP A 152 -29.98 -53.53 -28.37
C ASP A 152 -29.06 -52.56 -29.15
N ASP A 153 -27.82 -52.98 -29.46
CA ASP A 153 -26.87 -52.29 -30.36
C ASP A 153 -27.38 -52.15 -31.82
N ASP A 154 -28.68 -52.38 -32.06
CA ASP A 154 -29.25 -52.88 -33.33
C ASP A 154 -30.53 -52.12 -33.77
N GLU A 155 -30.77 -50.87 -33.31
CA GLU A 155 -31.68 -49.95 -34.04
C GLU A 155 -30.95 -49.36 -35.27
N GLU A 156 -30.90 -50.13 -36.37
CA GLU A 156 -30.50 -49.67 -37.70
C GLU A 156 -31.34 -48.44 -38.15
N SER A 157 -30.88 -47.22 -37.85
CA SER A 157 -31.34 -46.03 -38.57
C SER A 157 -30.68 -46.01 -39.95
N GLU A 158 -31.45 -46.18 -41.03
CA GLU A 158 -30.95 -46.15 -42.43
C GLU A 158 -30.54 -44.73 -42.90
N GLU A 159 -29.59 -44.09 -42.22
CA GLU A 159 -28.70 -43.09 -42.83
C GLU A 159 -27.28 -43.67 -42.81
N GLU A 160 -26.54 -43.54 -43.91
CA GLU A 160 -25.14 -44.01 -43.94
C GLU A 160 -24.35 -43.14 -42.95
N PRO A 161 -23.52 -43.68 -42.04
CA PRO A 161 -22.67 -42.84 -41.21
C PRO A 161 -21.81 -42.00 -42.15
N GLU A 162 -21.87 -40.68 -42.01
CA GLU A 162 -20.91 -39.82 -42.70
C GLU A 162 -19.51 -40.19 -42.19
N GLU A 163 -18.49 -40.02 -43.05
CA GLU A 163 -17.11 -40.33 -42.68
C GLU A 163 -16.72 -39.42 -41.50
N VAL A 164 -16.76 -39.95 -40.26
CA VAL A 164 -16.30 -39.23 -39.06
C VAL A 164 -14.87 -38.80 -39.36
N SER A 165 -14.67 -37.49 -39.44
CA SER A 165 -13.47 -36.93 -40.05
C SER A 165 -12.27 -37.16 -39.15
N GLU A 166 -11.39 -38.09 -39.55
CA GLU A 166 -10.00 -38.12 -39.07
C GLU A 166 -9.39 -36.74 -39.32
N ILE A 167 -9.20 -35.97 -38.24
CA ILE A 167 -8.51 -34.67 -38.30
C ILE A 167 -7.00 -34.86 -38.34
N GLY A 168 -6.52 -36.04 -37.94
CA GLY A 168 -5.15 -36.50 -38.10
C GLY A 168 -4.83 -37.65 -37.16
N SER A 169 -3.57 -37.79 -36.77
CA SER A 169 -3.14 -38.85 -35.85
C SER A 169 -1.90 -38.53 -35.04
N VAL A 170 -1.80 -39.19 -33.89
CA VAL A 170 -0.63 -39.23 -33.00
C VAL A 170 0.10 -40.55 -33.25
N SER A 171 1.43 -40.52 -33.38
CA SER A 171 2.27 -41.72 -33.51
C SER A 171 3.47 -41.66 -32.56
N ASN A 172 3.96 -42.83 -32.12
CA ASN A 172 5.20 -42.91 -31.33
C ASN A 172 6.44 -43.18 -32.19
N GLN A 173 7.61 -43.01 -31.57
CA GLN A 173 8.95 -43.30 -32.10
C GLN A 173 9.18 -44.71 -32.70
N ASP A 174 8.46 -45.74 -32.26
CA ASP A 174 8.57 -47.11 -32.82
C ASP A 174 7.61 -47.35 -34.00
N GLY A 175 6.64 -46.44 -34.21
CA GLY A 175 5.75 -46.38 -35.37
C GLY A 175 4.34 -46.93 -35.14
N ASP A 176 3.91 -47.05 -33.89
CA ASP A 176 2.52 -47.31 -33.52
C ASP A 176 1.72 -45.98 -33.53
N ARG A 177 0.45 -46.02 -33.97
CA ARG A 177 -0.36 -44.84 -34.36
C ARG A 177 -1.79 -44.92 -33.85
N LEU A 178 -2.28 -43.84 -33.24
CA LEU A 178 -3.67 -43.62 -32.86
C LEU A 178 -4.27 -42.48 -33.68
N THR A 179 -5.45 -42.68 -34.27
CA THR A 179 -6.20 -41.63 -34.98
C THR A 179 -6.85 -40.69 -33.96
N VAL A 180 -6.94 -39.40 -34.32
CA VAL A 180 -7.68 -38.38 -33.59
C VAL A 180 -8.85 -37.91 -34.44
N ASN A 181 -10.02 -37.80 -33.81
CA ASN A 181 -11.29 -37.60 -34.51
C ASN A 181 -11.85 -36.19 -34.32
N GLN A 182 -11.61 -35.58 -33.16
CA GLN A 182 -12.04 -34.22 -32.84
C GLN A 182 -10.98 -33.54 -31.96
N MET A 183 -10.99 -32.20 -31.92
CA MET A 183 -10.05 -31.39 -31.14
C MET A 183 -10.84 -30.29 -30.42
N ASN A 184 -10.45 -29.96 -29.18
CA ASN A 184 -10.99 -28.85 -28.39
C ASN A 184 -12.54 -28.84 -28.32
N VAL A 185 -13.16 -29.99 -28.00
CA VAL A 185 -14.61 -30.17 -27.85
C VAL A 185 -14.94 -31.06 -26.64
N ASP A 186 -16.17 -31.01 -26.13
CA ASP A 186 -16.63 -31.91 -25.07
C ASP A 186 -16.53 -33.40 -25.47
N ARG A 187 -15.92 -34.22 -24.59
CA ARG A 187 -15.78 -35.68 -24.76
C ARG A 187 -17.09 -36.40 -24.43
N THR A 188 -17.64 -37.15 -25.39
CA THR A 188 -18.91 -37.90 -25.27
C THR A 188 -18.77 -39.37 -25.71
N GLU A 189 -19.82 -40.18 -25.56
CA GLU A 189 -19.86 -41.55 -26.11
C GLU A 189 -19.83 -41.56 -27.66
N ASP A 190 -20.17 -40.44 -28.32
CA ASP A 190 -20.08 -40.25 -29.78
C ASP A 190 -18.68 -39.77 -30.25
N THR A 191 -17.76 -39.45 -29.33
CA THR A 191 -16.37 -39.04 -29.66
C THR A 191 -15.41 -40.21 -29.49
N GLU A 192 -14.72 -40.65 -30.56
CA GLU A 192 -13.76 -41.77 -30.45
C GLU A 192 -12.50 -41.38 -29.66
N VAL A 193 -11.71 -40.44 -30.18
CA VAL A 193 -10.57 -39.82 -29.47
C VAL A 193 -10.63 -38.31 -29.69
N VAL A 194 -10.61 -37.56 -28.58
CA VAL A 194 -10.52 -36.09 -28.56
C VAL A 194 -9.10 -35.68 -28.18
N LEU A 195 -8.59 -34.62 -28.80
CA LEU A 195 -7.34 -33.96 -28.44
C LEU A 195 -7.62 -32.57 -27.87
N TYR A 196 -7.05 -32.25 -26.72
CA TYR A 196 -7.13 -30.94 -26.08
C TYR A 196 -5.78 -30.22 -26.14
N THR A 197 -5.82 -28.95 -26.55
CA THR A 197 -4.67 -28.02 -26.59
C THR A 197 -4.96 -26.83 -25.67
N ALA A 198 -3.95 -26.04 -25.31
CA ALA A 198 -4.12 -24.91 -24.39
C ALA A 198 -5.18 -23.86 -24.83
N GLN A 199 -5.56 -23.86 -26.12
CA GLN A 199 -6.66 -23.05 -26.67
C GLN A 199 -8.06 -23.46 -26.16
N PHE A 200 -8.22 -24.69 -25.65
CA PHE A 200 -9.46 -25.14 -24.99
C PHE A 200 -9.57 -24.60 -23.55
N GLY A 201 -8.45 -24.18 -22.96
CA GLY A 201 -8.31 -23.82 -21.56
C GLY A 201 -7.12 -24.54 -20.91
N SER A 202 -6.95 -24.35 -19.60
CA SER A 202 -5.89 -25.01 -18.83
C SER A 202 -6.21 -26.45 -18.42
N MET A 203 -7.45 -26.90 -18.55
CA MET A 203 -7.91 -28.22 -18.10
C MET A 203 -8.87 -28.85 -19.12
N THR A 204 -8.89 -30.19 -19.24
CA THR A 204 -9.72 -30.90 -20.24
C THR A 204 -11.22 -30.94 -19.94
N GLY A 205 -11.66 -30.58 -18.73
CA GLY A 205 -13.08 -30.59 -18.35
C GLY A 205 -13.71 -31.99 -18.26
N THR A 206 -12.92 -33.08 -18.30
CA THR A 206 -13.46 -34.43 -18.45
C THR A 206 -13.60 -35.21 -17.14
N ASN A 207 -14.65 -36.05 -17.09
CA ASN A 207 -15.01 -36.88 -15.93
C ASN A 207 -14.11 -38.10 -15.69
N GLU A 208 -14.19 -38.64 -14.47
CA GLU A 208 -13.47 -39.82 -13.93
C GLU A 208 -13.64 -41.14 -14.73
N TRP A 209 -14.46 -41.20 -15.78
CA TRP A 209 -14.85 -42.47 -16.45
C TRP A 209 -14.17 -42.73 -17.80
N GLY A 210 -13.40 -41.77 -18.32
CA GLY A 210 -12.50 -41.98 -19.46
C GLY A 210 -11.06 -42.19 -19.02
N ARG A 211 -10.16 -42.42 -20.00
CA ARG A 211 -8.71 -42.34 -19.81
C ARG A 211 -8.18 -41.09 -20.51
N GLU A 212 -7.08 -40.53 -20.02
CA GLU A 212 -6.38 -39.41 -20.65
C GLU A 212 -4.87 -39.67 -20.72
N MET A 213 -4.19 -39.14 -21.75
CA MET A 213 -2.75 -39.22 -21.95
C MET A 213 -2.20 -37.81 -22.17
N ILE A 214 -1.27 -37.39 -21.32
CA ILE A 214 -0.71 -36.03 -21.29
C ILE A 214 0.64 -36.06 -22.02
N VAL A 215 0.79 -35.20 -23.02
CA VAL A 215 2.00 -35.04 -23.86
C VAL A 215 2.48 -33.60 -23.75
N ASP A 216 3.77 -33.40 -23.52
CA ASP A 216 4.39 -32.08 -23.38
C ASP A 216 5.85 -32.10 -23.88
N LEU A 217 6.47 -30.94 -24.07
CA LEU A 217 7.87 -30.85 -24.52
C LEU A 217 8.87 -31.41 -23.49
N ASN A 218 10.02 -31.89 -23.95
CA ASN A 218 11.14 -32.34 -23.13
C ASN A 218 12.36 -31.40 -23.23
N ASP A 219 13.44 -31.70 -22.50
CA ASP A 219 14.70 -30.94 -22.49
C ASP A 219 15.41 -30.80 -23.87
N ASP A 220 14.93 -31.49 -24.92
CA ASP A 220 15.44 -31.47 -26.31
C ASP A 220 14.36 -30.92 -27.30
N ASP A 221 13.31 -30.25 -26.81
CA ASP A 221 12.14 -29.69 -27.54
C ASP A 221 11.28 -30.73 -28.30
N GLU A 222 11.37 -32.02 -27.95
CA GLU A 222 10.54 -33.09 -28.53
C GLU A 222 9.28 -33.35 -27.67
N LEU A 223 8.11 -33.52 -28.32
CA LEU A 223 6.86 -33.92 -27.66
C LEU A 223 7.01 -35.31 -27.03
N GLU A 224 6.83 -35.42 -25.72
CA GLU A 224 7.02 -36.63 -24.91
C GLU A 224 5.76 -36.93 -24.07
N VAL A 225 5.35 -38.20 -24.01
CA VAL A 225 4.28 -38.65 -23.09
C VAL A 225 4.77 -38.52 -21.64
N LYS A 226 4.20 -37.58 -20.87
CA LYS A 226 4.58 -37.30 -19.49
C LYS A 226 3.85 -38.17 -18.48
N SER A 227 2.57 -38.42 -18.69
CA SER A 227 1.70 -39.15 -17.76
C SER A 227 0.41 -39.63 -18.43
N PHE A 228 -0.30 -40.49 -17.70
CA PHE A 228 -1.68 -40.90 -18.01
C PHE A 228 -2.56 -40.61 -16.79
N ARG A 229 -3.87 -40.45 -17.03
CA ARG A 229 -4.92 -40.43 -16.02
C ARG A 229 -5.77 -41.69 -16.16
N ASP A 230 -5.86 -42.51 -15.12
CA ASP A 230 -6.58 -43.78 -15.14
C ASP A 230 -8.07 -43.63 -14.70
N ILE A 231 -8.85 -44.69 -14.92
CA ILE A 231 -10.30 -44.71 -14.69
C ILE A 231 -10.57 -44.65 -13.17
N GLY A 232 -11.28 -43.60 -12.75
CA GLY A 232 -11.58 -43.31 -11.34
C GLY A 232 -10.58 -42.37 -10.67
N GLU A 233 -9.67 -41.74 -11.42
CA GLU A 233 -8.73 -40.74 -10.89
C GLU A 233 -9.16 -39.30 -11.21
N GLY A 234 -8.78 -38.35 -10.35
CA GLY A 234 -9.17 -36.94 -10.45
C GLY A 234 -10.66 -36.69 -10.13
N ASP A 235 -11.23 -35.61 -10.68
CA ASP A 235 -12.65 -35.27 -10.54
C ASP A 235 -13.31 -34.92 -11.90
N GLN A 236 -14.15 -33.88 -11.98
CA GLN A 236 -14.77 -33.41 -13.23
C GLN A 236 -13.99 -32.29 -13.92
N SER A 237 -12.90 -31.79 -13.32
CA SER A 237 -12.08 -30.71 -13.90
C SER A 237 -11.25 -31.16 -15.11
N GLY A 238 -10.90 -32.45 -15.23
CA GLY A 238 -10.08 -32.99 -16.31
C GLY A 238 -8.65 -33.32 -15.89
N SER A 239 -7.76 -33.36 -16.89
CA SER A 239 -6.30 -33.27 -16.73
C SER A 239 -5.85 -31.85 -17.09
N GLU A 240 -4.72 -31.40 -16.54
CA GLU A 240 -4.08 -30.15 -16.97
C GLU A 240 -3.59 -30.28 -18.42
N ILE A 241 -3.78 -29.22 -19.21
CA ILE A 241 -3.39 -29.17 -20.63
C ILE A 241 -2.08 -28.36 -20.75
N PRO A 242 -0.95 -29.00 -21.13
CA PRO A 242 0.32 -28.30 -21.19
C PRO A 242 0.34 -27.20 -22.26
N ARG A 243 0.96 -26.05 -21.95
CA ARG A 243 0.99 -24.84 -22.79
C ARG A 243 1.47 -25.11 -24.23
N TRP A 244 2.52 -25.92 -24.37
CA TRP A 244 3.13 -26.29 -25.65
C TRP A 244 2.88 -27.75 -26.06
N GLY A 245 2.02 -28.44 -25.30
CA GLY A 245 1.68 -29.85 -25.48
C GLY A 245 0.20 -30.08 -25.77
N PHE A 246 -0.30 -31.26 -25.41
CA PHE A 246 -1.70 -31.63 -25.57
C PHE A 246 -2.10 -32.81 -24.67
N VAL A 247 -3.41 -33.02 -24.53
CA VAL A 247 -3.98 -34.20 -23.86
C VAL A 247 -4.86 -34.98 -24.84
N LEU A 248 -4.59 -36.27 -25.04
CA LEU A 248 -5.59 -37.17 -25.64
C LEU A 248 -6.57 -37.65 -24.58
N SER A 249 -7.84 -37.75 -24.94
CA SER A 249 -8.91 -38.09 -24.01
C SER A 249 -9.99 -38.92 -24.71
N ALA A 250 -10.39 -40.04 -24.10
CA ALA A 250 -11.36 -40.97 -24.69
C ALA A 250 -12.29 -41.63 -23.64
N LEU A 251 -13.52 -41.93 -24.05
CA LEU A 251 -14.53 -42.66 -23.27
C LEU A 251 -14.67 -44.11 -23.79
N ASP A 252 -15.48 -44.92 -23.11
CA ASP A 252 -15.88 -46.25 -23.61
C ASP A 252 -16.56 -46.12 -24.98
N PRO A 253 -16.31 -46.99 -25.97
CA PRO A 253 -15.42 -48.16 -25.99
C PRO A 253 -13.96 -47.86 -26.42
N TYR A 254 -13.56 -46.60 -26.54
CA TYR A 254 -12.29 -46.18 -27.16
C TYR A 254 -11.16 -45.92 -26.14
N ARG A 255 -11.48 -45.66 -24.88
CA ARG A 255 -10.55 -45.36 -23.78
C ARG A 255 -9.42 -46.37 -23.62
N ASP A 256 -9.66 -47.65 -23.92
CA ASP A 256 -8.68 -48.73 -23.82
C ASP A 256 -7.42 -48.46 -24.70
N TYR A 257 -7.53 -47.64 -25.75
CA TYR A 257 -6.38 -47.19 -26.55
C TYR A 257 -5.45 -46.18 -25.85
N LEU A 258 -5.86 -45.64 -24.71
CA LEU A 258 -5.09 -44.74 -23.83
C LEU A 258 -4.70 -45.43 -22.51
N GLU A 259 -4.71 -46.77 -22.45
CA GLU A 259 -4.07 -47.52 -21.36
C GLU A 259 -2.53 -47.50 -21.54
N GLU A 260 -1.80 -47.19 -20.47
CA GLU A 260 -0.33 -47.22 -20.45
C GLU A 260 0.16 -48.63 -20.85
N ASP A 261 1.24 -48.70 -21.66
CA ASP A 261 1.79 -49.90 -22.29
C ASP A 261 0.93 -50.56 -23.42
N GLU A 262 -0.29 -50.12 -23.75
CA GLU A 262 -1.10 -50.72 -24.86
C GLU A 262 -0.79 -50.12 -26.24
N ILE A 263 -0.66 -48.79 -26.36
CA ILE A 263 -0.18 -48.09 -27.58
C ILE A 263 0.99 -47.14 -27.25
N PHE A 264 0.91 -46.45 -26.12
CA PHE A 264 1.88 -45.43 -25.70
C PHE A 264 2.35 -45.71 -24.27
N SER A 265 3.56 -45.25 -23.95
CA SER A 265 4.22 -45.43 -22.65
C SER A 265 4.80 -44.09 -22.18
N VAL A 266 4.91 -43.87 -20.87
CA VAL A 266 5.58 -42.66 -20.35
C VAL A 266 7.04 -42.62 -20.83
N GLY A 267 7.46 -41.50 -21.42
CA GLY A 267 8.75 -41.35 -22.10
C GLY A 267 8.77 -41.77 -23.58
N ASP A 268 7.61 -42.02 -24.20
CA ASP A 268 7.54 -42.12 -25.66
C ASP A 268 7.59 -40.74 -26.32
N ILE A 269 8.51 -40.59 -27.28
CA ILE A 269 8.54 -39.42 -28.18
C ILE A 269 7.45 -39.57 -29.24
N ILE A 270 6.71 -38.48 -29.44
CA ILE A 270 5.48 -38.38 -30.21
C ILE A 270 5.69 -37.59 -31.50
N THR A 271 4.96 -37.95 -32.55
CA THR A 271 4.90 -37.22 -33.82
C THR A 271 3.46 -37.08 -34.28
N LEU A 272 3.10 -35.93 -34.84
CA LEU A 272 1.77 -35.64 -35.36
C LEU A 272 1.72 -35.76 -36.89
N GLU A 273 0.67 -36.38 -37.43
CA GLU A 273 0.34 -36.33 -38.85
C GLU A 273 -1.01 -35.62 -39.04
N ASP A 274 -1.04 -34.60 -39.92
CA ASP A 274 -2.20 -33.76 -40.30
C ASP A 274 -2.90 -32.96 -39.16
N ILE A 275 -2.56 -33.22 -37.89
CA ILE A 275 -2.92 -32.40 -36.71
C ILE A 275 -2.02 -31.16 -36.62
N ASN A 276 -2.58 -30.02 -36.23
CA ASN A 276 -1.81 -28.87 -35.74
C ASN A 276 -2.33 -28.42 -34.37
N LEU A 277 -1.47 -28.25 -33.36
CA LEU A 277 -1.90 -27.92 -31.99
C LEU A 277 -2.18 -26.43 -31.75
N ILE A 278 -1.65 -25.57 -32.62
CA ILE A 278 -1.51 -24.13 -32.38
C ILE A 278 -2.09 -23.38 -33.58
N GLU A 279 -3.14 -22.57 -33.40
CA GLU A 279 -3.76 -21.82 -34.50
C GLU A 279 -3.26 -20.36 -34.54
N LEU A 280 -2.14 -20.15 -35.23
CA LEU A 280 -1.46 -18.84 -35.32
C LEU A 280 -2.14 -17.82 -36.27
N ASP A 281 -3.39 -18.02 -36.70
CA ASP A 281 -4.21 -16.98 -37.38
C ASP A 281 -5.65 -16.97 -36.83
N ASN A 282 -5.80 -17.26 -35.53
CA ASN A 282 -7.08 -17.27 -34.84
C ASN A 282 -7.70 -15.86 -34.79
N GLU A 283 -9.02 -15.78 -35.02
CA GLU A 283 -9.83 -14.55 -35.11
C GLU A 283 -11.22 -14.82 -34.52
N GLU A 284 -11.30 -14.91 -33.19
CA GLU A 284 -12.55 -15.20 -32.47
C GLU A 284 -13.25 -13.93 -31.98
N SER A 285 -14.57 -14.02 -31.78
CA SER A 285 -15.41 -12.84 -31.51
C SER A 285 -16.54 -13.07 -30.52
N PHE A 286 -16.71 -12.12 -29.59
CA PHE A 286 -17.71 -12.17 -28.50
C PHE A 286 -18.58 -10.90 -28.46
N GLU A 287 -19.85 -11.03 -28.07
CA GLU A 287 -20.79 -9.90 -27.95
C GLU A 287 -20.59 -9.19 -26.60
N TYR A 288 -20.23 -7.90 -26.61
CA TYR A 288 -20.07 -7.10 -25.40
C TYR A 288 -21.36 -6.34 -25.06
N VAL A 289 -21.64 -6.19 -23.76
CA VAL A 289 -22.92 -5.65 -23.28
C VAL A 289 -22.99 -4.13 -23.45
N THR A 290 -21.96 -3.40 -23.00
CA THR A 290 -21.84 -1.94 -23.17
C THR A 290 -20.40 -1.47 -22.95
N ILE A 291 -20.12 -0.23 -23.38
CA ILE A 291 -18.93 0.54 -22.97
C ILE A 291 -19.34 1.46 -21.82
N ASN A 292 -18.50 1.59 -20.78
CA ASN A 292 -18.69 2.40 -19.57
C ASN A 292 -20.10 2.19 -18.93
N PRO A 293 -20.31 1.08 -18.19
CA PRO A 293 -21.64 0.66 -17.75
C PRO A 293 -22.29 1.62 -16.74
N THR A 294 -23.56 1.96 -16.96
CA THR A 294 -24.43 2.60 -15.95
C THR A 294 -25.57 1.66 -15.60
N PRO A 295 -26.28 1.87 -14.46
CA PRO A 295 -27.49 1.10 -14.15
C PRO A 295 -28.58 1.14 -15.23
N GLU A 296 -28.57 2.12 -16.14
CA GLU A 296 -29.48 2.18 -17.30
C GLU A 296 -28.95 1.51 -18.58
N THR A 297 -27.63 1.35 -18.74
CA THR A 297 -27.03 0.67 -19.90
C THR A 297 -26.71 -0.80 -19.63
N ASN A 298 -26.36 -1.15 -18.40
CA ASN A 298 -26.21 -2.53 -17.93
C ASN A 298 -27.07 -2.78 -16.66
N PRO A 299 -28.39 -3.02 -16.81
CA PRO A 299 -29.27 -3.27 -15.67
C PRO A 299 -28.99 -4.60 -14.96
N ASP A 300 -28.37 -5.57 -15.64
CA ASP A 300 -27.99 -6.86 -15.05
C ASP A 300 -26.70 -6.77 -14.21
N GLY A 301 -26.03 -5.61 -14.19
CA GLY A 301 -24.98 -5.24 -13.23
C GLY A 301 -25.50 -4.74 -11.88
N VAL A 302 -26.83 -4.62 -11.71
CA VAL A 302 -27.50 -4.12 -10.48
C VAL A 302 -28.05 -5.31 -9.68
N GLU A 303 -27.69 -5.43 -8.40
CA GLU A 303 -28.16 -6.52 -7.54
C GLU A 303 -29.51 -6.19 -6.88
N ASP A 304 -29.70 -4.96 -6.37
CA ASP A 304 -31.02 -4.44 -5.94
C ASP A 304 -31.17 -2.93 -6.23
N GLU A 305 -32.04 -2.60 -7.19
CA GLU A 305 -32.38 -1.23 -7.63
C GLU A 305 -33.15 -0.41 -6.57
N GLU A 306 -33.87 -1.04 -5.63
CA GLU A 306 -34.52 -0.34 -4.50
C GLU A 306 -33.57 -0.11 -3.31
N ALA A 307 -32.49 -0.89 -3.19
CA ALA A 307 -31.43 -0.70 -2.18
C ALA A 307 -30.29 0.23 -2.66
N GLY A 308 -29.93 0.17 -3.95
CA GLY A 308 -28.73 0.79 -4.50
C GLY A 308 -27.50 -0.12 -4.44
N GLU A 309 -27.70 -1.44 -4.45
CA GLU A 309 -26.63 -2.46 -4.40
C GLU A 309 -26.27 -2.89 -5.84
N TYR A 310 -24.96 -2.91 -6.13
CA TYR A 310 -24.40 -3.09 -7.47
C TYR A 310 -23.28 -4.15 -7.43
N PHE A 311 -23.13 -4.93 -8.51
CA PHE A 311 -21.92 -5.72 -8.67
C PHE A 311 -20.70 -4.79 -8.87
N PRO A 312 -19.52 -5.11 -8.35
CA PRO A 312 -18.29 -4.35 -8.59
C PRO A 312 -18.03 -4.11 -10.08
N GLY A 313 -17.68 -2.87 -10.43
CA GLY A 313 -17.56 -2.37 -11.81
C GLY A 313 -18.87 -2.32 -12.61
N LEU A 314 -20.02 -2.64 -12.00
CA LEU A 314 -21.28 -2.99 -12.68
C LEU A 314 -21.13 -4.19 -13.64
N ARG A 315 -20.22 -5.14 -13.35
CA ARG A 315 -20.05 -6.40 -14.11
C ARG A 315 -20.88 -7.53 -13.49
N GLY A 316 -22.00 -7.87 -14.13
CA GLY A 316 -22.78 -9.07 -13.81
C GLY A 316 -22.15 -10.36 -14.35
N GLY A 317 -22.70 -11.50 -13.96
CA GLY A 317 -22.27 -12.82 -14.46
C GLY A 317 -22.53 -13.00 -15.95
N GLU A 318 -21.64 -13.73 -16.63
CA GLU A 318 -21.67 -14.04 -18.08
C GLU A 318 -21.60 -12.81 -19.00
N GLN A 319 -21.00 -11.71 -18.54
CA GLN A 319 -20.89 -10.45 -19.29
C GLN A 319 -19.46 -10.13 -19.73
N LEU A 320 -19.33 -9.60 -20.95
CA LEU A 320 -18.18 -8.84 -21.43
C LEU A 320 -18.50 -7.34 -21.41
N LEU A 321 -17.66 -6.55 -20.76
CA LEU A 321 -17.76 -5.09 -20.66
C LEU A 321 -16.46 -4.43 -21.13
N ILE A 322 -16.56 -3.15 -21.49
CA ILE A 322 -15.44 -2.33 -21.93
C ILE A 322 -15.40 -1.05 -21.08
N TYR A 323 -14.25 -0.75 -20.50
CA TYR A 323 -14.01 0.50 -19.75
C TYR A 323 -12.97 1.34 -20.48
N THR A 324 -13.23 2.63 -20.63
CA THR A 324 -12.38 3.61 -21.34
C THR A 324 -12.03 4.77 -20.40
N SER A 325 -11.12 5.66 -20.79
CA SER A 325 -10.77 6.87 -20.02
C SER A 325 -11.93 7.87 -19.81
N ASP A 326 -13.12 7.64 -20.40
CA ASP A 326 -14.38 8.32 -20.07
C ASP A 326 -15.15 7.64 -18.89
N TRP A 327 -14.52 6.73 -18.13
CA TRP A 327 -15.08 6.05 -16.95
C TRP A 327 -14.99 6.92 -15.69
N ASP A 328 -15.89 6.72 -14.71
CA ASP A 328 -15.91 7.50 -13.46
C ASP A 328 -14.82 7.05 -12.44
N SER A 329 -13.89 6.17 -12.83
CA SER A 329 -12.76 5.66 -12.03
C SER A 329 -11.52 5.44 -12.91
N GLU A 330 -10.33 5.48 -12.31
CA GLU A 330 -9.06 5.15 -12.97
C GLU A 330 -8.86 3.63 -13.17
N THR A 331 -9.66 2.81 -12.51
CA THR A 331 -9.71 1.36 -12.65
C THR A 331 -11.12 0.86 -12.99
N THR A 332 -11.25 -0.37 -13.46
CA THR A 332 -12.56 -0.96 -13.80
C THR A 332 -13.50 -1.10 -12.59
N GLY A 333 -12.96 -1.16 -11.36
CA GLY A 333 -13.71 -1.32 -10.12
C GLY A 333 -14.27 -2.73 -9.92
N THR A 334 -13.81 -3.72 -10.71
CA THR A 334 -14.31 -5.10 -10.67
C THR A 334 -13.72 -5.90 -9.52
N ASN A 335 -14.37 -7.00 -9.12
CA ASN A 335 -13.84 -7.90 -8.11
C ASN A 335 -13.03 -9.05 -8.74
N ALA A 336 -12.37 -9.85 -7.90
CA ALA A 336 -11.53 -10.98 -8.33
C ALA A 336 -12.26 -12.11 -9.10
N TYR A 337 -13.58 -12.05 -9.29
CA TYR A 337 -14.34 -13.03 -10.05
C TYR A 337 -14.52 -12.58 -11.51
N GLY A 338 -13.54 -12.93 -12.34
CA GLY A 338 -13.52 -12.64 -13.78
C GLY A 338 -12.11 -12.62 -14.33
N TYR A 339 -11.95 -12.10 -15.54
CA TYR A 339 -10.65 -11.89 -16.19
C TYR A 339 -10.67 -10.61 -17.00
N GLU A 340 -9.57 -9.87 -17.00
CA GLU A 340 -9.45 -8.59 -17.71
C GLU A 340 -8.26 -8.56 -18.67
N ILE A 341 -8.35 -7.67 -19.66
CA ILE A 341 -7.33 -7.46 -20.69
C ILE A 341 -7.19 -5.96 -20.92
N VAL A 342 -5.97 -5.44 -20.75
CA VAL A 342 -5.61 -4.04 -20.97
C VAL A 342 -5.16 -3.87 -22.43
N VAL A 343 -5.74 -2.88 -23.10
CA VAL A 343 -5.59 -2.63 -24.53
C VAL A 343 -5.14 -1.19 -24.77
N GLU A 344 -4.06 -1.00 -25.50
CA GLU A 344 -3.63 0.33 -26.00
C GLU A 344 -4.14 0.58 -27.42
N GLY A 345 -4.45 1.85 -27.73
CA GLY A 345 -4.95 2.28 -29.03
C GLY A 345 -6.47 2.42 -29.09
N ASP A 346 -6.98 2.81 -30.27
CA ASP A 346 -8.41 3.05 -30.44
C ASP A 346 -9.23 1.75 -30.58
N LEU A 347 -10.53 1.83 -30.29
CA LEU A 347 -11.46 0.70 -30.33
C LEU A 347 -11.45 -0.08 -31.65
N SER A 348 -11.06 0.54 -32.78
CA SER A 348 -11.01 -0.13 -34.09
C SER A 348 -9.66 -0.75 -34.44
N ASN A 349 -8.62 -0.49 -33.65
CA ASN A 349 -7.26 -1.01 -33.82
C ASN A 349 -6.51 -0.96 -32.48
N GLY A 350 -6.94 -1.76 -31.52
CA GLY A 350 -6.26 -1.93 -30.23
C GLY A 350 -5.17 -3.01 -30.29
N THR A 351 -4.21 -2.96 -29.36
CA THR A 351 -3.23 -4.04 -29.13
C THR A 351 -3.26 -4.42 -27.65
N ILE A 352 -3.31 -5.71 -27.35
CA ILE A 352 -3.27 -6.21 -25.97
C ILE A 352 -1.88 -5.98 -25.38
N VAL A 353 -1.80 -5.27 -24.25
CA VAL A 353 -0.54 -4.96 -23.54
C VAL A 353 -0.43 -5.66 -22.17
N ALA A 354 -1.55 -6.06 -21.57
CA ALA A 354 -1.57 -6.91 -20.38
C ALA A 354 -2.84 -7.77 -20.34
N THR A 355 -2.76 -8.91 -19.66
CA THR A 355 -3.84 -9.91 -19.54
C THR A 355 -3.86 -10.50 -18.14
N GLY A 356 -5.05 -10.71 -17.59
CA GLY A 356 -5.26 -11.30 -16.27
C GLY A 356 -5.41 -10.28 -15.15
N GLY A 357 -5.77 -10.79 -13.98
CA GLY A 357 -6.25 -9.97 -12.86
C GLY A 357 -7.67 -9.45 -13.08
N ASN A 358 -8.08 -8.56 -12.17
CA ASN A 358 -9.29 -7.75 -12.18
C ASN A 358 -8.97 -6.40 -11.52
N ASP A 359 -9.90 -5.44 -11.55
CA ASP A 359 -9.68 -4.04 -11.14
C ASP A 359 -8.50 -3.36 -11.87
N SER A 360 -8.39 -3.63 -13.18
CA SER A 360 -7.28 -3.13 -14.00
C SER A 360 -7.35 -1.61 -14.18
N HIS A 361 -6.20 -0.95 -14.14
CA HIS A 361 -6.07 0.45 -14.52
C HIS A 361 -6.39 0.65 -16.01
N ILE A 362 -7.07 1.75 -16.33
CA ILE A 362 -7.58 2.06 -17.66
C ILE A 362 -6.66 3.12 -18.31
N PRO A 363 -5.92 2.79 -19.39
CA PRO A 363 -4.97 3.73 -19.99
C PRO A 363 -5.65 4.97 -20.61
N GLU A 364 -4.99 6.14 -20.53
CA GLU A 364 -5.52 7.39 -21.14
C GLU A 364 -5.85 7.24 -22.63
N ASP A 365 -4.91 6.67 -23.40
CA ASP A 365 -5.01 6.37 -24.84
C ASP A 365 -5.38 4.87 -25.09
N GLY A 366 -6.22 4.28 -24.21
CA GLY A 366 -6.60 2.85 -24.29
C GLY A 366 -7.92 2.49 -23.62
N TYR A 367 -8.10 1.20 -23.35
CA TYR A 367 -9.29 0.63 -22.72
C TYR A 367 -9.03 -0.74 -22.06
N VAL A 368 -9.93 -1.16 -21.18
CA VAL A 368 -9.91 -2.50 -20.56
C VAL A 368 -11.12 -3.29 -21.04
N LEU A 369 -10.88 -4.50 -21.57
CA LEU A 369 -11.89 -5.54 -21.77
C LEU A 369 -12.03 -6.33 -20.47
N SER A 370 -13.25 -6.63 -20.06
CA SER A 370 -13.51 -7.21 -18.74
C SER A 370 -14.64 -8.23 -18.78
N GLY A 371 -14.30 -9.50 -18.54
CA GLY A 371 -15.19 -10.65 -18.71
C GLY A 371 -15.50 -11.38 -17.40
N HIS A 372 -16.70 -11.95 -17.31
CA HIS A 372 -17.09 -12.97 -16.32
C HIS A 372 -17.60 -14.22 -17.03
N GLY A 373 -17.28 -15.42 -16.51
CA GLY A 373 -17.81 -16.69 -17.02
C GLY A 373 -17.42 -16.97 -18.47
N ASP A 374 -18.36 -17.27 -19.36
CA ASP A 374 -18.09 -17.50 -20.79
C ASP A 374 -17.30 -16.33 -21.43
N ALA A 375 -17.55 -15.09 -21.00
CA ALA A 375 -16.81 -13.91 -21.44
C ALA A 375 -15.37 -13.88 -20.89
N ALA A 376 -15.13 -14.36 -19.66
CA ALA A 376 -13.78 -14.51 -19.13
C ALA A 376 -13.02 -15.61 -19.87
N SER A 377 -13.67 -16.75 -20.13
CA SER A 377 -13.13 -17.86 -20.91
C SER A 377 -12.74 -17.43 -22.33
N PHE A 378 -13.55 -16.59 -22.98
CA PHE A 378 -13.22 -16.00 -24.27
C PHE A 378 -11.93 -15.15 -24.22
N LEU A 379 -11.81 -14.26 -23.23
CA LEU A 379 -10.62 -13.43 -23.05
C LEU A 379 -9.37 -14.29 -22.74
N ILE A 380 -9.50 -15.30 -21.88
CA ILE A 380 -8.41 -16.24 -21.52
C ILE A 380 -7.94 -17.04 -22.73
N GLY A 381 -8.85 -17.63 -23.51
CA GLY A 381 -8.51 -18.52 -24.62
C GLY A 381 -7.99 -17.82 -25.88
N ASN A 382 -8.32 -16.54 -26.08
CA ASN A 382 -8.05 -15.82 -27.34
C ASN A 382 -7.21 -14.53 -27.17
N GLY A 383 -7.03 -14.05 -25.93
CA GLY A 383 -6.29 -12.83 -25.64
C GLY A 383 -4.86 -13.11 -25.17
N SER A 384 -3.88 -12.93 -26.06
CA SER A 384 -2.46 -12.95 -25.74
C SER A 384 -1.84 -11.55 -25.87
N VAL A 385 -0.79 -11.26 -25.10
CA VAL A 385 -0.07 -9.97 -25.23
C VAL A 385 0.53 -9.85 -26.64
N GLY A 386 0.28 -8.72 -27.30
CA GLY A 386 0.57 -8.49 -28.72
C GLY A 386 -0.57 -8.81 -29.68
N SER A 387 -1.63 -9.51 -29.27
CA SER A 387 -2.80 -9.74 -30.13
C SER A 387 -3.56 -8.45 -30.44
N GLN A 388 -4.15 -8.37 -31.63
CA GLN A 388 -4.96 -7.23 -32.05
C GLN A 388 -6.39 -7.33 -31.48
N VAL A 389 -6.93 -6.19 -31.06
CA VAL A 389 -8.32 -6.03 -30.61
C VAL A 389 -9.08 -5.15 -31.58
N ILE A 390 -10.26 -5.59 -32.00
CA ILE A 390 -11.17 -4.83 -32.87
C ILE A 390 -12.57 -4.86 -32.27
N VAL A 391 -13.06 -3.69 -31.85
CA VAL A 391 -14.41 -3.49 -31.30
C VAL A 391 -15.29 -2.84 -32.37
N ASP A 392 -16.35 -3.52 -32.80
CA ASP A 392 -17.33 -3.01 -33.75
C ASP A 392 -18.58 -2.50 -33.00
N GLU A 393 -18.67 -1.17 -32.83
CA GLU A 393 -19.81 -0.49 -32.19
C GLU A 393 -21.15 -0.62 -32.96
N ASP A 394 -21.12 -0.92 -34.26
CA ASP A 394 -22.32 -1.07 -35.11
C ASP A 394 -22.96 -2.48 -34.91
N THR A 395 -22.22 -3.43 -34.34
CA THR A 395 -22.63 -4.82 -34.07
C THR A 395 -22.47 -5.28 -32.61
N SER A 396 -21.86 -4.47 -31.74
CA SER A 396 -21.59 -4.79 -30.33
C SER A 396 -20.67 -6.01 -30.12
N THR A 397 -19.66 -6.19 -30.98
CA THR A 397 -18.72 -7.33 -30.88
C THR A 397 -17.28 -6.89 -30.65
N VAL A 398 -16.57 -7.62 -29.79
CA VAL A 398 -15.11 -7.59 -29.67
C VAL A 398 -14.54 -8.78 -30.42
N THR A 399 -13.64 -8.54 -31.36
CA THR A 399 -12.81 -9.55 -32.02
C THR A 399 -11.41 -9.50 -31.45
N LEU A 400 -10.88 -10.67 -31.06
CA LEU A 400 -9.48 -10.85 -30.68
C LEU A 400 -8.77 -11.63 -31.79
N LYS A 401 -7.63 -11.11 -32.26
CA LYS A 401 -6.87 -11.72 -33.36
C LYS A 401 -5.40 -11.88 -33.02
N THR A 402 -4.89 -13.09 -33.14
CA THR A 402 -3.49 -13.45 -32.88
C THR A 402 -2.84 -13.89 -34.20
N THR A 403 -1.74 -13.25 -34.60
CA THR A 403 -0.98 -13.62 -35.81
C THR A 403 0.52 -13.76 -35.51
N PRO A 404 1.32 -14.39 -36.38
CA PRO A 404 2.76 -14.51 -36.15
C PRO A 404 3.44 -13.13 -36.11
N GLU A 405 2.96 -12.15 -36.88
CA GLU A 405 3.45 -10.77 -36.82
C GLU A 405 3.02 -10.05 -35.53
N SER A 406 1.82 -10.34 -35.00
CA SER A 406 1.34 -9.69 -33.77
C SER A 406 2.15 -10.16 -32.56
N LEU A 407 2.45 -11.45 -32.50
CA LEU A 407 3.35 -12.06 -31.52
C LEU A 407 4.81 -11.58 -31.67
N ILE A 408 5.33 -11.46 -32.90
CA ILE A 408 6.65 -10.86 -33.16
C ILE A 408 6.71 -9.39 -32.75
N SER A 409 5.63 -8.63 -32.93
CA SER A 409 5.56 -7.22 -32.52
C SER A 409 5.64 -7.05 -31.00
N ASN A 410 5.19 -8.03 -30.21
CA ASN A 410 5.34 -8.04 -28.76
C ASN A 410 6.81 -8.18 -28.35
N VAL A 411 7.47 -9.29 -28.71
CA VAL A 411 8.87 -9.51 -28.34
C VAL A 411 9.83 -8.48 -28.95
N SER A 412 9.48 -7.89 -30.11
CA SER A 412 10.20 -6.75 -30.69
C SER A 412 10.13 -5.50 -29.80
N SER A 413 9.07 -5.32 -29.02
CA SER A 413 8.90 -4.19 -28.09
C SER A 413 9.73 -4.40 -26.82
N THR A 414 9.69 -5.62 -26.26
CA THR A 414 10.51 -6.02 -25.10
C THR A 414 12.01 -5.91 -25.41
N LEU A 415 12.44 -6.42 -26.57
CA LEU A 415 13.83 -6.31 -27.03
C LEU A 415 14.26 -4.86 -27.30
N ALA A 416 13.39 -4.04 -27.90
CA ALA A 416 13.68 -2.60 -28.10
C ALA A 416 13.82 -1.86 -26.76
N SER A 417 12.97 -2.18 -25.78
CA SER A 417 13.01 -1.58 -24.43
C SER A 417 14.28 -1.97 -23.67
N ALA A 418 14.70 -3.23 -23.77
CA ALA A 418 15.96 -3.70 -23.21
C ALA A 418 17.18 -3.02 -23.85
N GLN A 419 17.17 -2.85 -25.18
CA GLN A 419 18.23 -2.15 -25.92
C GLN A 419 18.30 -0.65 -25.57
N GLU A 420 17.17 0.06 -25.51
CA GLU A 420 17.13 1.48 -25.11
C GLU A 420 17.64 1.68 -23.69
N ARG A 421 17.24 0.80 -22.76
CA ARG A 421 17.70 0.86 -21.36
C ARG A 421 19.20 0.51 -21.23
N TYR A 422 19.73 -0.43 -22.03
CA TYR A 422 21.17 -0.70 -22.12
C TYR A 422 21.95 0.49 -22.67
N ASP A 423 21.47 1.13 -23.75
CA ASP A 423 22.13 2.30 -24.34
C ASP A 423 22.15 3.47 -23.34
N LEU A 424 21.04 3.71 -22.62
CA LEU A 424 20.97 4.67 -21.52
C LEU A 424 21.97 4.34 -20.41
N ALA A 425 22.03 3.08 -19.96
CA ALA A 425 22.96 2.64 -18.92
C ALA A 425 24.43 2.82 -19.35
N SER A 426 24.74 2.57 -20.63
CA SER A 426 26.07 2.73 -21.22
C SER A 426 26.47 4.20 -21.33
N ASP A 427 25.58 5.08 -21.82
CA ASP A 427 25.84 6.52 -21.91
C ASP A 427 25.96 7.17 -20.52
N GLN A 428 25.27 6.64 -19.51
CA GLN A 428 25.35 7.08 -18.11
C GLN A 428 26.51 6.45 -17.31
N LEU A 429 27.19 5.41 -17.80
CA LEU A 429 28.20 4.64 -17.03
C LEU A 429 27.64 4.06 -15.71
N LEU A 430 26.43 3.49 -15.74
CA LEU A 430 25.81 2.80 -14.60
C LEU A 430 26.67 1.60 -14.14
N ASP A 431 26.62 1.28 -12.84
CA ASP A 431 27.34 0.15 -12.27
C ASP A 431 26.64 -1.20 -12.53
N VAL A 432 26.88 -1.71 -13.74
CA VAL A 432 26.30 -2.94 -14.24
C VAL A 432 27.34 -3.75 -15.03
N ASP A 433 27.10 -5.05 -15.20
CA ASP A 433 27.90 -5.86 -16.11
C ASP A 433 27.39 -5.72 -17.56
N PHE A 434 27.91 -4.70 -18.24
CA PHE A 434 27.72 -4.48 -19.68
C PHE A 434 28.11 -5.69 -20.54
N THR A 435 28.90 -6.65 -20.03
CA THR A 435 29.21 -7.88 -20.77
C THR A 435 28.00 -8.81 -20.78
N SER A 436 27.45 -9.17 -19.62
CA SER A 436 26.31 -10.10 -19.53
C SER A 436 24.99 -9.51 -20.01
N ILE A 437 24.76 -8.19 -19.91
CA ILE A 437 23.63 -7.53 -20.59
C ILE A 437 23.76 -7.72 -22.10
N LYS A 438 24.94 -7.42 -22.65
CA LYS A 438 25.18 -7.46 -24.09
C LYS A 438 25.22 -8.88 -24.66
N GLU A 439 25.69 -9.86 -23.89
CA GLU A 439 25.59 -11.28 -24.27
C GLU A 439 24.13 -11.78 -24.24
N ALA A 440 23.24 -11.20 -23.43
CA ALA A 440 21.81 -11.49 -23.46
C ALA A 440 21.12 -10.81 -24.67
N LEU A 441 21.41 -9.53 -24.94
CA LEU A 441 20.91 -8.82 -26.14
C LEU A 441 21.37 -9.49 -27.44
N GLU A 442 22.65 -9.87 -27.57
CA GLU A 442 23.15 -10.54 -28.79
C GLU A 442 22.47 -11.90 -29.04
N LYS A 443 22.05 -12.63 -27.99
CA LYS A 443 21.21 -13.84 -28.17
C LYS A 443 19.80 -13.46 -28.65
N ALA A 444 19.15 -12.51 -27.96
CA ALA A 444 17.78 -12.10 -28.26
C ALA A 444 17.65 -11.58 -29.69
N GLU A 445 18.64 -10.84 -30.19
CA GLU A 445 18.76 -10.48 -31.62
C GLU A 445 18.91 -11.73 -32.52
N ASP A 446 19.85 -12.64 -32.23
CA ASP A 446 20.07 -13.90 -32.99
C ASP A 446 18.86 -14.87 -32.93
N GLN A 447 18.00 -14.77 -31.93
CA GLN A 447 16.73 -15.50 -31.81
C GLN A 447 15.61 -14.79 -32.58
N PHE A 448 15.48 -13.47 -32.45
CA PHE A 448 14.49 -12.65 -33.15
C PHE A 448 14.64 -12.71 -34.67
N ASP A 449 15.86 -12.70 -35.20
CA ASP A 449 16.13 -12.82 -36.65
C ASP A 449 15.66 -14.18 -37.22
N LYS A 450 15.57 -15.23 -36.39
CA LYS A 450 14.95 -16.53 -36.74
C LYS A 450 13.43 -16.48 -36.60
N ALA A 451 12.93 -16.00 -35.46
CA ALA A 451 11.50 -16.00 -35.14
C ALA A 451 10.72 -15.15 -36.16
N ASN A 452 11.24 -13.99 -36.56
CA ASN A 452 10.65 -13.16 -37.63
C ASN A 452 10.66 -13.89 -39.00
N ALA A 453 11.68 -14.69 -39.29
CA ALA A 453 11.74 -15.48 -40.53
C ALA A 453 10.77 -16.68 -40.53
N LEU A 454 10.48 -17.26 -39.37
CA LEU A 454 9.40 -18.24 -39.19
C LEU A 454 8.03 -17.56 -39.29
N ALA A 455 7.83 -16.40 -38.67
CA ALA A 455 6.60 -15.63 -38.78
C ALA A 455 6.25 -15.26 -40.24
N GLU A 456 7.21 -14.73 -41.01
CA GLU A 456 7.01 -14.46 -42.45
C GLU A 456 6.57 -15.71 -43.25
N MET A 457 7.01 -16.91 -42.83
CA MET A 457 6.66 -18.19 -43.47
C MET A 457 5.26 -18.66 -43.05
N LEU A 458 5.00 -18.68 -41.75
CA LEU A 458 3.75 -19.12 -41.13
C LEU A 458 2.56 -18.25 -41.58
N SER A 459 2.76 -16.93 -41.71
CA SER A 459 1.75 -16.00 -42.25
C SER A 459 1.45 -16.16 -43.75
N GLU A 460 2.34 -16.76 -44.56
CA GLU A 460 1.99 -17.18 -45.93
C GLU A 460 1.24 -18.53 -45.96
N GLY A 461 1.02 -19.16 -44.80
CA GLY A 461 0.45 -20.50 -44.67
C GLY A 461 1.45 -21.61 -45.02
N GLU A 462 2.74 -21.34 -44.93
CA GLU A 462 3.82 -22.32 -45.13
C GLU A 462 4.48 -22.67 -43.78
N GLY A 463 4.51 -23.96 -43.43
CA GLY A 463 5.14 -24.45 -42.19
C GLY A 463 4.61 -25.83 -41.77
N ALA A 464 5.43 -26.58 -41.05
CA ALA A 464 5.04 -27.77 -40.30
C ALA A 464 4.63 -27.40 -38.86
N HIS A 465 4.22 -28.40 -38.09
CA HIS A 465 3.95 -28.22 -36.66
C HIS A 465 5.25 -27.93 -35.88
N ASP A 466 6.34 -28.64 -36.21
CA ASP A 466 7.69 -28.43 -35.67
C ASP A 466 8.16 -26.97 -35.84
N ASP A 467 7.87 -26.35 -37.01
CA ASP A 467 8.22 -24.94 -37.30
C ASP A 467 7.44 -23.94 -36.41
N GLN A 468 6.27 -24.34 -35.88
CA GLN A 468 5.46 -23.52 -34.96
C GLN A 468 5.91 -23.65 -33.51
N ILE A 469 6.37 -24.85 -33.12
CA ILE A 469 7.04 -25.06 -31.82
C ILE A 469 8.36 -24.28 -31.81
N GLU A 470 9.21 -24.39 -32.84
CA GLU A 470 10.45 -23.58 -32.92
C GLU A 470 10.13 -22.07 -32.88
N PHE A 471 9.07 -21.62 -33.56
CA PHE A 471 8.64 -20.23 -33.53
C PHE A 471 8.26 -19.75 -32.12
N LEU A 472 7.39 -20.47 -31.41
CA LEU A 472 6.90 -20.06 -30.09
C LEU A 472 7.95 -20.21 -29.00
N THR A 473 8.73 -21.30 -29.04
CA THR A 473 9.89 -21.49 -28.15
C THR A 473 10.86 -20.32 -28.32
N LEU A 474 11.14 -19.89 -29.57
CA LEU A 474 11.96 -18.70 -29.81
C LEU A 474 11.34 -17.40 -29.27
N LEU A 475 10.02 -17.26 -29.15
CA LEU A 475 9.43 -16.06 -28.54
C LEU A 475 9.68 -16.02 -27.03
N ASP A 476 9.41 -17.11 -26.31
CA ASP A 476 9.71 -17.25 -24.88
C ASP A 476 11.23 -17.01 -24.64
N ASP A 477 12.08 -17.58 -25.49
CA ASP A 477 13.55 -17.47 -25.49
C ASP A 477 14.03 -16.00 -25.73
N ILE A 478 13.38 -15.24 -26.63
CA ILE A 478 13.65 -13.80 -26.83
C ILE A 478 13.20 -13.00 -25.61
N GLU A 479 12.01 -13.29 -25.06
CA GLU A 479 11.49 -12.56 -23.91
C GLU A 479 12.34 -12.80 -22.66
N GLU A 480 12.78 -14.03 -22.37
CA GLU A 480 13.71 -14.33 -21.27
C GLU A 480 15.02 -13.55 -21.41
N ASN A 481 15.65 -13.59 -22.59
CA ASN A 481 16.95 -12.95 -22.80
C ASN A 481 16.84 -11.41 -22.86
N ALA A 482 15.75 -10.86 -23.40
CA ALA A 482 15.48 -9.41 -23.39
C ALA A 482 15.15 -8.89 -21.98
N ASN A 483 14.30 -9.60 -21.22
CA ASN A 483 13.99 -9.25 -19.83
C ASN A 483 15.25 -9.37 -18.95
N THR A 484 16.04 -10.43 -19.10
CA THR A 484 17.34 -10.60 -18.42
C THR A 484 18.29 -9.44 -18.73
N ALA A 485 18.37 -9.00 -19.99
CA ALA A 485 19.15 -7.83 -20.37
C ALA A 485 18.62 -6.55 -19.67
N PHE A 486 17.30 -6.32 -19.68
CA PHE A 486 16.66 -5.18 -19.01
C PHE A 486 16.91 -5.16 -17.50
N TYR A 487 16.70 -6.28 -16.80
CA TYR A 487 16.92 -6.42 -15.35
C TYR A 487 18.36 -6.08 -14.96
N ARG A 488 19.34 -6.59 -15.71
CA ARG A 488 20.76 -6.35 -15.44
C ARG A 488 21.20 -4.89 -15.65
N THR A 489 20.37 -4.03 -16.27
CA THR A 489 20.63 -2.58 -16.35
C THR A 489 20.40 -1.83 -15.04
N PHE A 490 19.75 -2.45 -14.05
CA PHE A 490 19.65 -1.89 -12.71
C PHE A 490 20.96 -2.16 -11.95
N GLU A 491 21.50 -1.12 -11.33
CA GLU A 491 22.68 -1.20 -10.44
C GLU A 491 22.37 -2.12 -9.23
N SER A 492 23.38 -2.57 -8.49
CA SER A 492 23.17 -3.41 -7.30
C SER A 492 24.13 -2.99 -6.20
N HIS A 493 23.61 -2.26 -5.20
CA HIS A 493 24.42 -1.75 -4.10
C HIS A 493 24.76 -2.86 -3.11
N ARG A 494 25.97 -2.77 -2.55
CA ARG A 494 26.51 -3.71 -1.56
C ARG A 494 26.35 -3.20 -0.13
N VAL A 495 25.88 -1.96 0.05
CA VAL A 495 25.26 -1.45 1.28
C VAL A 495 23.79 -1.18 0.92
N GLU A 496 22.86 -1.99 1.42
CA GLU A 496 21.43 -1.89 1.08
C GLU A 496 20.54 -2.70 2.05
N GLY A 497 19.42 -2.11 2.48
CA GLY A 497 18.36 -2.84 3.19
C GLY A 497 17.54 -3.70 2.24
N ARG A 498 17.55 -5.02 2.41
CA ARG A 498 16.82 -5.97 1.56
C ARG A 498 15.96 -6.86 2.42
N SER A 499 14.78 -6.33 2.70
CA SER A 499 13.90 -6.85 3.74
C SER A 499 12.60 -7.43 3.18
N ILE A 500 11.94 -8.25 3.98
CA ILE A 500 10.68 -8.87 3.63
C ILE A 500 9.81 -9.01 4.88
N TRP A 501 8.52 -8.68 4.75
CA TRP A 501 7.54 -9.02 5.78
C TRP A 501 7.22 -10.50 5.68
N HIS A 502 7.40 -11.23 6.77
CA HIS A 502 7.19 -12.67 6.81
C HIS A 502 6.04 -13.02 7.75
N ARG A 503 5.00 -13.65 7.21
CA ARG A 503 3.92 -14.26 7.99
C ARG A 503 4.23 -15.74 8.19
N PRO A 504 4.54 -16.19 9.41
CA PRO A 504 5.00 -17.55 9.65
C PRO A 504 3.91 -18.59 9.39
N THR A 505 4.36 -19.73 8.85
CA THR A 505 3.49 -20.83 8.42
C THR A 505 4.08 -22.22 8.70
N GLU A 506 5.33 -22.28 9.16
CA GLU A 506 6.20 -23.44 9.25
C GLU A 506 5.83 -24.35 10.43
N GLU A 507 5.66 -25.65 10.19
CA GLU A 507 5.33 -26.62 11.22
C GLU A 507 6.59 -27.20 11.90
N ASN A 508 7.78 -26.97 11.34
CA ASN A 508 9.04 -27.49 11.88
C ASN A 508 10.30 -26.75 11.39
N LEU A 509 11.43 -27.05 12.04
CA LEU A 509 12.74 -26.43 11.79
C LEU A 509 13.29 -26.61 10.36
N GLU A 510 12.93 -27.67 9.64
CA GLU A 510 13.48 -27.86 8.28
C GLU A 510 12.76 -26.96 7.25
N GLU A 511 11.50 -26.56 7.51
CA GLU A 511 10.79 -25.53 6.74
C GLU A 511 11.34 -24.13 7.03
N VAL A 512 11.57 -23.78 8.30
CA VAL A 512 12.24 -22.53 8.70
C VAL A 512 13.59 -22.38 7.98
N LYS A 513 14.38 -23.46 7.91
CA LYS A 513 15.63 -23.50 7.14
C LYS A 513 15.42 -23.34 5.65
N ALA A 514 14.42 -24.01 5.06
CA ALA A 514 14.16 -23.92 3.62
C ALA A 514 13.81 -22.49 3.22
N ASN A 515 12.91 -21.83 3.98
CA ASN A 515 12.50 -20.46 3.72
C ASN A 515 13.68 -19.49 3.88
N LEU A 516 14.49 -19.64 4.93
CA LEU A 516 15.72 -18.85 5.09
C LEU A 516 16.80 -19.17 4.04
N ASP A 517 16.89 -20.40 3.54
CA ASP A 517 17.79 -20.78 2.43
C ASP A 517 17.33 -20.16 1.10
N GLU A 518 16.02 -20.02 0.85
CA GLU A 518 15.47 -19.31 -0.32
C GLU A 518 15.65 -17.78 -0.23
N LEU A 519 15.47 -17.19 0.94
CA LEU A 519 15.74 -15.77 1.17
C LEU A 519 17.24 -15.45 0.99
N ALA A 520 18.13 -16.30 1.52
CA ALA A 520 19.58 -16.15 1.35
C ALA A 520 20.03 -16.37 -0.11
N LYS A 521 19.45 -17.38 -0.80
CA LYS A 521 19.59 -17.61 -2.25
C LYS A 521 19.19 -16.37 -3.07
N SER A 522 18.25 -15.58 -2.56
CA SER A 522 17.72 -14.35 -3.19
C SER A 522 18.30 -13.06 -2.63
N HIS A 523 19.38 -13.14 -1.83
CA HIS A 523 20.10 -12.02 -1.22
C HIS A 523 19.24 -11.04 -0.41
N PHE A 524 18.17 -11.50 0.24
CA PHE A 524 17.58 -10.77 1.37
C PHE A 524 18.53 -10.84 2.57
N ASN A 525 18.60 -9.76 3.35
CA ASN A 525 19.45 -9.64 4.53
C ASN A 525 18.70 -9.26 5.82
N LEU A 526 17.38 -9.02 5.75
CA LEU A 526 16.51 -8.76 6.91
C LEU A 526 15.13 -9.43 6.74
N VAL A 527 14.56 -9.92 7.84
CA VAL A 527 13.19 -10.44 7.91
C VAL A 527 12.43 -9.74 9.05
N PHE A 528 11.30 -9.13 8.71
CA PHE A 528 10.30 -8.66 9.66
C PHE A 528 9.32 -9.82 9.93
N ILE A 529 9.50 -10.60 10.99
CA ILE A 529 8.67 -11.79 11.27
C ILE A 529 7.45 -11.45 12.12
N GLU A 530 6.25 -11.78 11.64
CA GLU A 530 4.97 -11.48 12.29
C GLU A 530 4.88 -12.24 13.64
N THR A 531 5.30 -11.56 14.70
CA THR A 531 5.56 -12.12 16.03
C THR A 531 4.37 -11.90 16.96
N TRP A 532 3.57 -10.85 16.72
CA TRP A 532 2.31 -10.57 17.40
C TRP A 532 1.21 -10.21 16.39
N ASN A 533 0.11 -10.95 16.42
CA ASN A 533 -1.02 -10.81 15.51
C ASN A 533 -2.30 -11.37 16.16
N ASP A 534 -3.44 -10.68 15.99
CA ASP A 534 -4.79 -11.10 16.42
C ASP A 534 -4.88 -11.55 17.90
N GLY A 535 -4.02 -11.01 18.77
CA GLY A 535 -3.99 -11.32 20.21
C GLY A 535 -3.25 -12.62 20.57
N TYR A 536 -2.42 -13.11 19.65
CA TYR A 536 -1.58 -14.30 19.80
C TYR A 536 -0.13 -14.02 19.39
N SER A 537 0.81 -14.73 20.00
CA SER A 537 2.25 -14.67 19.72
C SER A 537 2.75 -15.95 19.04
N ILE A 538 3.91 -15.91 18.37
CA ILE A 538 4.64 -17.12 17.94
C ILE A 538 5.60 -17.68 19.01
N THR A 539 5.69 -17.02 20.16
CA THR A 539 6.63 -17.31 21.27
C THR A 539 5.97 -17.99 22.47
N ASN A 540 6.77 -18.63 23.32
CA ASN A 540 6.33 -19.16 24.62
C ASN A 540 6.32 -18.07 25.72
N SER A 541 5.34 -17.17 25.71
CA SER A 541 5.19 -16.20 26.82
C SER A 541 4.89 -16.86 28.17
N SER A 542 5.37 -16.22 29.25
CA SER A 542 5.03 -16.57 30.63
C SER A 542 3.69 -15.99 31.14
N ASN A 543 3.02 -15.17 30.32
CA ASN A 543 1.79 -14.45 30.65
C ASN A 543 0.53 -15.24 30.22
N ASP A 544 -0.38 -15.55 31.18
CA ASP A 544 -1.66 -16.26 30.92
C ASP A 544 -2.63 -15.48 29.97
N LEU A 545 -2.31 -14.23 29.60
CA LEU A 545 -3.04 -13.44 28.58
C LEU A 545 -2.49 -13.60 27.15
N ILE A 546 -1.31 -14.20 26.98
CA ILE A 546 -0.66 -14.37 25.67
C ILE A 546 -0.79 -15.83 25.24
N GLY A 547 -1.63 -16.07 24.22
CA GLY A 547 -1.75 -17.38 23.60
C GLY A 547 -0.71 -17.55 22.50
N MET A 548 -0.21 -18.78 22.31
CA MET A 548 0.54 -19.11 21.09
C MET A 548 -0.43 -19.22 19.91
N GLN A 549 -0.01 -18.71 18.74
CA GLN A 549 -0.75 -18.69 17.49
C GLN A 549 -1.35 -20.07 17.17
N PRO A 550 -2.67 -20.21 16.90
CA PRO A 550 -3.31 -21.52 16.72
C PRO A 550 -2.79 -22.38 15.56
N ARG A 551 -2.07 -21.78 14.60
CA ARG A 551 -1.34 -22.49 13.53
C ARG A 551 0.02 -23.04 13.99
N ILE A 552 0.61 -22.41 15.00
CA ILE A 552 1.95 -22.70 15.54
C ILE A 552 1.85 -23.58 16.81
N GLU A 553 0.72 -23.56 17.53
CA GLU A 553 0.54 -24.29 18.79
C GLU A 553 0.78 -25.80 18.65
N GLY A 554 1.84 -26.30 19.30
CA GLY A 554 2.17 -27.72 19.36
C GLY A 554 3.18 -28.20 18.32
N ASN A 555 3.65 -27.31 17.43
CA ASN A 555 4.77 -27.54 16.53
C ASN A 555 6.10 -27.65 17.30
N THR A 556 7.19 -28.08 16.64
CA THR A 556 8.49 -28.24 17.31
C THR A 556 9.67 -27.87 16.42
N TYR A 557 10.48 -26.91 16.87
CA TYR A 557 11.60 -26.35 16.09
C TYR A 557 12.97 -26.94 16.48
N GLY A 558 12.97 -28.25 16.73
CA GLY A 558 14.19 -29.08 16.79
C GLY A 558 14.96 -28.99 18.11
N GLU A 559 15.86 -28.01 18.22
CA GLU A 559 16.61 -27.72 19.46
C GLU A 559 16.31 -26.33 20.06
N TYR A 560 15.45 -25.56 19.38
CA TYR A 560 14.88 -24.28 19.81
C TYR A 560 13.55 -24.50 20.55
N ASP A 561 13.23 -23.62 21.50
CA ASP A 561 12.02 -23.71 22.34
C ASP A 561 10.75 -23.23 21.59
N ASP A 562 10.86 -22.32 20.61
CA ASP A 562 9.80 -21.98 19.63
C ASP A 562 10.31 -21.45 18.27
N LEU A 563 9.42 -20.81 17.51
CA LEU A 563 9.62 -20.38 16.13
C LEU A 563 10.45 -19.09 16.01
N LEU A 564 10.36 -18.16 16.98
CA LEU A 564 11.13 -16.92 16.92
C LEU A 564 12.62 -17.22 17.17
N GLU A 565 12.93 -17.99 18.21
CA GLU A 565 14.31 -18.44 18.48
C GLU A 565 14.88 -19.21 17.27
N ALA A 566 14.08 -20.06 16.64
CA ALA A 566 14.48 -20.80 15.45
C ALA A 566 14.78 -19.89 14.24
N TYR A 567 13.96 -18.86 14.00
CA TYR A 567 14.19 -17.90 12.92
C TYR A 567 15.42 -17.04 13.17
N VAL A 568 15.57 -16.49 14.39
CA VAL A 568 16.74 -15.71 14.83
C VAL A 568 18.04 -16.50 14.63
N GLU A 569 18.13 -17.69 15.21
CA GLU A 569 19.37 -18.46 15.20
C GLU A 569 19.68 -19.10 13.84
N GLU A 570 18.68 -19.53 13.04
CA GLU A 570 18.94 -20.00 11.67
C GLU A 570 19.20 -18.86 10.67
N GLY A 571 18.64 -17.66 10.89
CA GLY A 571 18.91 -16.46 10.08
C GLY A 571 20.34 -15.96 10.28
N LYS A 572 20.78 -15.89 11.54
CA LYS A 572 22.16 -15.52 11.94
C LYS A 572 23.24 -16.43 11.35
N LYS A 573 22.90 -17.68 11.00
CA LYS A 573 23.81 -18.63 10.29
C LYS A 573 23.96 -18.32 8.79
N ARG A 574 23.08 -17.50 8.22
CA ARG A 574 22.97 -17.17 6.79
C ARG A 574 23.31 -15.70 6.47
N GLY A 575 23.38 -14.83 7.48
CA GLY A 575 23.50 -13.39 7.30
C GLY A 575 22.15 -12.71 7.07
N ILE A 576 21.07 -13.30 7.57
CA ILE A 576 19.73 -12.71 7.61
C ILE A 576 19.50 -12.24 9.05
N GLU A 577 19.27 -10.95 9.20
CA GLU A 577 18.84 -10.32 10.44
C GLU A 577 17.34 -10.55 10.68
N VAL A 578 16.92 -10.59 11.95
CA VAL A 578 15.51 -10.84 12.32
C VAL A 578 15.01 -9.74 13.26
N HIS A 579 13.97 -9.05 12.82
CA HIS A 579 13.22 -8.07 13.61
C HIS A 579 11.83 -8.63 13.93
N ALA A 580 11.41 -8.52 15.19
CA ALA A 580 10.08 -8.95 15.62
C ALA A 580 9.03 -7.92 15.17
N TRP A 581 8.17 -8.28 14.22
CA TRP A 581 7.07 -7.44 13.75
C TRP A 581 5.83 -7.66 14.62
N VAL A 582 5.35 -6.58 15.24
CA VAL A 582 4.25 -6.63 16.19
C VAL A 582 3.11 -5.71 15.75
N GLN A 583 1.91 -6.26 15.58
CA GLN A 583 0.70 -5.50 15.23
C GLN A 583 0.02 -4.95 16.50
N ASN A 584 0.80 -4.19 17.28
CA ASN A 584 0.52 -3.56 18.58
C ASN A 584 -0.88 -3.87 19.17
N TYR A 585 -1.88 -3.09 18.79
CA TYR A 585 -3.21 -3.14 19.42
C TYR A 585 -4.19 -4.15 18.80
N ARG A 586 -3.86 -4.84 17.70
CA ARG A 586 -4.83 -5.75 17.04
C ARG A 586 -4.94 -7.09 17.77
N VAL A 587 -6.17 -7.43 18.19
CA VAL A 587 -6.47 -8.58 19.04
C VAL A 587 -7.59 -9.49 18.55
N GLY A 588 -8.05 -9.33 17.29
CA GLY A 588 -8.95 -10.30 16.66
C GLY A 588 -9.57 -9.81 15.35
N HIS A 589 -10.45 -10.66 14.79
CA HIS A 589 -11.15 -10.46 13.53
C HIS A 589 -12.51 -11.17 13.54
N LYS A 590 -13.57 -10.50 13.08
CA LYS A 590 -14.97 -10.98 13.05
C LYS A 590 -15.17 -12.30 12.30
N GLY A 591 -14.50 -12.50 11.15
CA GLY A 591 -14.66 -13.69 10.32
C GLY A 591 -14.05 -14.97 10.90
N ASN A 592 -13.19 -14.85 11.92
CA ASN A 592 -12.57 -15.98 12.62
C ASN A 592 -13.32 -16.39 13.91
N ASP A 593 -14.44 -15.73 14.23
CA ASP A 593 -15.08 -15.67 15.57
C ASP A 593 -14.13 -15.00 16.60
N PRO A 594 -14.39 -13.74 17.03
CA PRO A 594 -13.41 -12.92 17.74
C PRO A 594 -13.21 -13.38 19.20
N SER A 595 -12.39 -14.41 19.37
CA SER A 595 -11.97 -14.97 20.65
C SER A 595 -10.45 -15.16 20.62
N SER A 596 -9.75 -14.17 21.18
CA SER A 596 -8.35 -14.27 21.61
C SER A 596 -8.31 -14.34 23.14
N PRO A 597 -7.21 -14.80 23.76
CA PRO A 597 -7.11 -14.87 25.22
C PRO A 597 -7.26 -13.50 25.91
N ILE A 598 -7.02 -12.40 25.17
CA ILE A 598 -7.33 -11.04 25.58
C ILE A 598 -8.83 -10.79 25.56
N ILE A 599 -9.52 -10.97 24.42
CA ILE A 599 -10.97 -10.70 24.34
C ILE A 599 -11.77 -11.54 25.36
N ASP A 600 -11.37 -12.80 25.58
CA ASP A 600 -12.04 -13.72 26.52
C ASP A 600 -11.81 -13.36 28.01
N GLN A 601 -10.64 -12.84 28.38
CA GLN A 601 -10.24 -12.61 29.78
C GLN A 601 -10.25 -11.13 30.20
N LYS A 602 -10.13 -10.24 29.22
CA LYS A 602 -9.99 -8.78 29.31
C LYS A 602 -10.94 -8.06 28.34
N PRO A 603 -12.25 -8.36 28.33
CA PRO A 603 -13.21 -7.61 27.51
C PRO A 603 -13.28 -6.12 27.89
N GLU A 604 -12.82 -5.72 29.08
CA GLU A 604 -12.67 -4.32 29.47
C GLU A 604 -11.51 -3.57 28.79
N TRP A 605 -10.68 -4.25 27.99
CA TRP A 605 -9.61 -3.66 27.19
C TRP A 605 -9.98 -3.45 25.73
N VAL A 606 -11.09 -4.01 25.26
CA VAL A 606 -11.49 -3.95 23.85
C VAL A 606 -11.98 -2.55 23.48
N LEU A 607 -11.47 -2.03 22.37
CA LEU A 607 -11.79 -0.71 21.84
C LEU A 607 -13.25 -0.63 21.38
N GLU A 608 -13.97 0.42 21.79
CA GLU A 608 -15.37 0.66 21.44
C GLU A 608 -15.50 1.84 20.46
N HIS A 609 -16.29 1.64 19.40
CA HIS A 609 -16.57 2.63 18.36
C HIS A 609 -17.72 3.58 18.73
N TYR A 610 -17.83 4.70 18.00
CA TYR A 610 -18.93 5.64 18.14
C TYR A 610 -20.32 4.96 18.09
N ASP A 611 -20.49 3.89 17.32
CA ASP A 611 -21.76 3.18 17.13
C ASP A 611 -22.06 2.04 18.13
N GLU A 612 -21.30 1.94 19.24
CA GLU A 612 -21.33 0.84 20.23
C GLU A 612 -20.82 -0.51 19.69
N SER A 613 -20.12 -0.53 18.53
CA SER A 613 -19.46 -1.74 18.02
C SER A 613 -17.99 -1.89 18.48
N ILE A 614 -17.42 -3.07 18.25
CA ILE A 614 -16.00 -3.41 18.53
C ILE A 614 -15.25 -3.85 17.26
N TYR A 615 -15.82 -3.55 16.09
CA TYR A 615 -15.31 -3.99 14.79
C TYR A 615 -14.98 -2.78 13.94
N THR A 616 -13.87 -2.82 13.21
CA THR A 616 -13.41 -1.73 12.36
C THR A 616 -13.97 -1.87 10.93
N PRO A 617 -15.09 -1.21 10.55
CA PRO A 617 -15.75 -1.46 9.26
C PRO A 617 -14.93 -0.98 8.06
N HIS A 618 -13.98 -0.07 8.28
CA HIS A 618 -13.04 0.42 7.27
C HIS A 618 -11.74 -0.38 7.20
N GLU A 619 -11.53 -1.33 8.14
CA GLU A 619 -10.37 -2.22 8.18
C GLU A 619 -10.84 -3.64 8.50
N ASN A 620 -11.44 -4.31 7.51
CA ASN A 620 -11.76 -5.75 7.49
C ASN A 620 -12.49 -6.34 8.71
N ASP A 621 -13.23 -5.53 9.49
CA ASP A 621 -13.83 -5.95 10.76
C ASP A 621 -12.82 -6.58 11.76
N TYR A 622 -11.62 -6.00 11.84
CA TYR A 622 -10.66 -6.25 12.93
C TYR A 622 -11.19 -5.76 14.29
N VAL A 623 -10.56 -6.24 15.36
CA VAL A 623 -10.84 -5.89 16.77
C VAL A 623 -9.53 -5.42 17.42
N PHE A 624 -9.59 -4.30 18.14
CA PHE A 624 -8.43 -3.64 18.76
C PHE A 624 -8.56 -3.61 20.29
N MET A 625 -7.44 -3.48 20.99
CA MET A 625 -7.40 -2.96 22.37
C MET A 625 -7.45 -1.43 22.33
N ASP A 626 -7.90 -0.78 23.41
CA ASP A 626 -7.88 0.68 23.53
C ASP A 626 -6.51 1.19 24.06
N PRO A 627 -5.72 1.91 23.24
CA PRO A 627 -4.40 2.45 23.62
C PRO A 627 -4.40 3.32 24.88
N ALA A 628 -5.47 4.06 25.15
CA ALA A 628 -5.56 4.97 26.28
C ALA A 628 -5.63 4.26 27.65
N ILE A 629 -5.76 2.93 27.69
CA ILE A 629 -5.80 2.13 28.92
C ILE A 629 -4.36 1.82 29.38
N PRO A 630 -3.88 2.30 30.54
CA PRO A 630 -2.50 2.05 30.99
C PRO A 630 -2.22 0.57 31.28
N ASP A 631 -3.26 -0.18 31.66
CA ASP A 631 -3.25 -1.64 31.82
C ASP A 631 -2.92 -2.38 30.49
N VAL A 632 -3.18 -1.75 29.32
CA VAL A 632 -2.85 -2.26 27.97
C VAL A 632 -1.43 -1.85 27.56
N GLN A 633 -1.04 -0.58 27.80
CA GLN A 633 0.32 -0.10 27.55
C GLN A 633 1.36 -0.91 28.33
N GLU A 634 1.16 -1.09 29.65
CA GLU A 634 2.04 -1.93 30.50
C GLU A 634 2.06 -3.39 30.02
N PHE A 635 0.94 -3.92 29.51
CA PHE A 635 0.86 -5.29 28.99
C PHE A 635 1.68 -5.49 27.71
N LEU A 636 1.61 -4.55 26.75
CA LEU A 636 2.45 -4.58 25.55
C LEU A 636 3.93 -4.37 25.91
N MET A 637 4.22 -3.47 26.84
CA MET A 637 5.57 -3.21 27.33
C MET A 637 6.21 -4.42 28.02
N ASP A 638 5.51 -5.09 28.94
CA ASP A 638 5.97 -6.34 29.58
C ASP A 638 6.30 -7.41 28.51
N TYR A 639 5.53 -7.48 27.42
CA TYR A 639 5.77 -8.41 26.32
C TYR A 639 6.93 -8.01 25.41
N TYR A 640 7.11 -6.73 25.09
CA TYR A 640 8.27 -6.26 24.31
C TYR A 640 9.57 -6.46 25.08
N LYS A 641 9.52 -6.31 26.42
CA LYS A 641 10.62 -6.70 27.32
C LYS A 641 10.86 -8.21 27.32
N GLU A 642 9.82 -9.05 27.35
CA GLU A 642 9.95 -10.51 27.21
C GLU A 642 10.60 -10.89 25.85
N LEU A 643 10.27 -10.19 24.76
CA LEU A 643 10.92 -10.39 23.45
C LEU A 643 12.40 -9.98 23.43
N VAL A 644 12.78 -8.86 24.04
CA VAL A 644 14.16 -8.34 24.00
C VAL A 644 15.07 -8.98 25.07
N GLU A 645 14.54 -9.41 26.23
CA GLU A 645 15.35 -10.07 27.28
C GLU A 645 15.62 -11.56 26.97
N ASP A 646 14.68 -12.30 26.38
CA ASP A 646 14.82 -13.75 26.14
C ASP A 646 15.26 -14.14 24.71
N TYR A 647 15.17 -13.25 23.70
CA TYR A 647 15.55 -13.54 22.30
C TYR A 647 16.62 -12.58 21.77
N ASP A 648 17.61 -13.13 21.04
CA ASP A 648 18.69 -12.40 20.35
C ASP A 648 18.18 -11.76 19.03
N ILE A 649 17.05 -11.03 19.10
CA ILE A 649 16.50 -10.22 18.00
C ILE A 649 17.33 -8.94 17.81
N GLN A 650 17.38 -8.40 16.59
CA GLN A 650 18.12 -7.16 16.30
C GLN A 650 17.22 -5.92 16.24
N GLY A 651 15.90 -6.10 16.25
CA GLY A 651 14.96 -4.99 16.20
C GLY A 651 13.52 -5.38 16.49
N LEU A 652 12.69 -4.38 16.72
CA LEU A 652 11.25 -4.47 16.91
C LEU A 652 10.57 -3.55 15.88
N GLN A 653 9.66 -4.09 15.08
CA GLN A 653 8.87 -3.31 14.12
C GLN A 653 7.45 -3.12 14.65
N LEU A 654 7.16 -1.87 15.01
CA LEU A 654 5.87 -1.40 15.47
C LEU A 654 4.96 -1.19 14.24
N ASP A 655 4.04 -2.11 14.05
CA ASP A 655 2.96 -2.00 13.06
C ASP A 655 1.61 -1.89 13.79
N TYR A 656 0.62 -1.26 13.17
CA TYR A 656 -0.65 -0.88 13.83
C TYR A 656 -0.45 -0.18 15.20
N ILE A 657 0.64 0.58 15.35
CA ILE A 657 0.94 1.48 16.48
C ILE A 657 0.09 2.75 16.36
N ARG A 658 -1.24 2.57 16.41
CA ARG A 658 -2.23 3.60 16.04
C ARG A 658 -3.64 3.19 16.46
N TYR A 659 -4.57 4.13 16.43
CA TYR A 659 -6.01 3.81 16.41
C TYR A 659 -6.42 3.29 15.00
N PRO A 660 -7.53 2.54 14.90
CA PRO A 660 -8.06 2.11 13.62
C PRO A 660 -8.66 3.26 12.81
N VAL A 661 -8.78 3.07 11.49
CA VAL A 661 -9.25 4.10 10.55
C VAL A 661 -10.66 4.58 10.87
N GLY A 662 -10.80 5.84 11.29
CA GLY A 662 -12.07 6.48 11.62
C GLY A 662 -11.95 7.99 11.82
N HIS A 663 -13.08 8.71 11.69
CA HIS A 663 -13.17 10.15 11.98
C HIS A 663 -14.61 10.49 12.39
N TYR A 664 -14.78 11.29 13.45
CA TYR A 664 -16.09 11.69 13.99
C TYR A 664 -17.04 10.49 14.24
N ARG A 665 -18.03 10.24 13.37
CA ARG A 665 -19.04 9.16 13.57
C ARG A 665 -18.61 7.77 13.09
N SER A 666 -17.41 7.62 12.55
CA SER A 666 -16.74 6.32 12.36
C SER A 666 -15.56 6.10 13.32
N ASP A 667 -15.32 7.05 14.24
CA ASP A 667 -14.20 7.04 15.18
C ASP A 667 -14.35 5.97 16.30
N SER A 668 -13.28 5.79 17.07
CA SER A 668 -13.11 4.83 18.14
C SER A 668 -12.56 5.47 19.43
N GLY A 669 -12.58 4.73 20.54
CA GLY A 669 -12.16 5.22 21.87
C GLY A 669 -13.33 5.59 22.79
N TYR A 670 -14.58 5.30 22.39
CA TYR A 670 -15.79 5.73 23.12
C TYR A 670 -16.16 4.82 24.31
N GLY A 671 -15.24 3.93 24.71
CA GLY A 671 -15.44 2.96 25.77
C GLY A 671 -15.46 3.54 27.18
N ASP A 672 -16.01 2.77 28.12
CA ASP A 672 -16.30 3.16 29.51
C ASP A 672 -15.06 3.66 30.31
N TYR A 673 -13.84 3.31 29.89
CA TYR A 673 -12.59 3.89 30.45
C TYR A 673 -12.29 5.26 29.83
N SER A 674 -11.96 5.28 28.54
CA SER A 674 -11.38 6.43 27.83
C SER A 674 -12.35 7.61 27.80
N ALA A 675 -13.64 7.34 27.60
CA ALA A 675 -14.68 8.36 27.66
C ALA A 675 -14.84 8.99 29.06
N ASN A 676 -14.44 8.30 30.15
CA ASN A 676 -14.44 8.85 31.50
C ASN A 676 -13.09 9.48 31.89
N ALA A 677 -11.97 9.05 31.29
CA ALA A 677 -10.66 9.66 31.44
C ALA A 677 -10.63 11.07 30.83
N PHE A 678 -10.98 11.21 29.56
CA PHE A 678 -11.08 12.49 28.85
C PHE A 678 -12.05 13.46 29.58
N LYS A 679 -13.24 12.98 30.00
CA LYS A 679 -14.18 13.78 30.80
C LYS A 679 -13.67 14.13 32.22
N GLU A 680 -12.67 13.44 32.77
CA GLU A 680 -12.00 13.83 34.03
C GLU A 680 -10.93 14.89 33.80
N GLU A 681 -10.19 14.78 32.70
CA GLU A 681 -9.09 15.68 32.35
C GLU A 681 -9.57 17.09 31.96
N TYR A 682 -10.59 17.17 31.10
CA TYR A 682 -11.13 18.44 30.59
C TYR A 682 -12.35 19.00 31.38
N ASP A 683 -12.58 18.53 32.63
CA ASP A 683 -13.66 18.95 33.57
C ASP A 683 -15.10 18.95 32.96
N LEU A 684 -15.38 17.98 32.07
CA LEU A 684 -16.67 17.83 31.36
C LEU A 684 -17.75 17.20 32.25
N ASP A 685 -19.04 17.28 31.85
CA ASP A 685 -20.12 16.68 32.66
C ASP A 685 -20.10 15.14 32.57
N LYS A 686 -19.68 14.53 33.67
CA LYS A 686 -19.50 13.08 33.78
C LYS A 686 -20.82 12.30 33.69
N ASP A 687 -21.98 12.93 33.95
CA ASP A 687 -23.30 12.32 33.81
C ASP A 687 -23.81 12.33 32.33
N GLU A 688 -23.10 12.97 31.39
CA GLU A 688 -23.44 13.05 29.94
C GLU A 688 -22.62 12.05 29.09
N ASP A 689 -23.13 11.66 27.91
CA ASP A 689 -22.43 10.73 27.00
C ASP A 689 -21.37 11.51 26.19
N LEU A 690 -20.17 10.96 26.04
CA LEU A 690 -19.13 11.63 25.24
C LEU A 690 -19.56 11.77 23.76
N ARG A 691 -20.41 10.86 23.26
CA ARG A 691 -21.01 10.92 21.92
C ARG A 691 -21.99 12.08 21.74
N ASP A 692 -22.65 12.53 22.82
CA ASP A 692 -23.53 13.70 22.83
C ASP A 692 -22.73 15.01 23.04
N LEU A 693 -21.56 14.95 23.67
CA LEU A 693 -20.65 16.10 23.85
C LEU A 693 -19.82 16.43 22.60
N LEU A 694 -19.30 15.41 21.91
CA LEU A 694 -18.45 15.56 20.72
C LEU A 694 -19.26 15.79 19.43
N ASP A 695 -20.21 16.73 19.42
CA ASP A 695 -20.87 17.14 18.17
C ASP A 695 -20.17 18.34 17.52
N ARG A 696 -19.48 18.06 16.40
CA ARG A 696 -18.76 19.03 15.55
C ARG A 696 -19.60 20.22 15.07
N ASP A 697 -20.93 20.09 15.02
CA ASP A 697 -21.86 21.20 14.69
C ASP A 697 -22.11 22.15 15.88
N GLU A 698 -21.83 21.74 17.13
CA GLU A 698 -22.00 22.56 18.35
C GLU A 698 -20.66 22.96 18.99
N ASP A 699 -19.66 22.08 19.05
CA ASP A 699 -18.31 22.35 19.59
C ASP A 699 -17.21 21.59 18.80
N PRO A 700 -16.62 22.21 17.75
CA PRO A 700 -15.56 21.58 16.96
C PRO A 700 -14.19 21.61 17.66
N GLU A 701 -13.94 22.57 18.57
CA GLU A 701 -12.67 22.70 19.30
C GLU A 701 -12.50 21.52 20.28
N LEU A 702 -13.60 21.05 20.88
CA LEU A 702 -13.59 19.85 21.73
C LEU A 702 -13.39 18.54 20.93
N VAL A 703 -13.78 18.49 19.65
CA VAL A 703 -13.54 17.33 18.77
C VAL A 703 -12.07 17.25 18.35
N GLU A 704 -11.47 18.39 18.01
CA GLU A 704 -10.03 18.52 17.75
C GLU A 704 -9.22 18.10 19.00
N THR A 705 -9.60 18.60 20.18
CA THR A 705 -9.02 18.21 21.48
C THR A 705 -9.12 16.70 21.77
N TRP A 706 -10.18 16.02 21.32
CA TRP A 706 -10.35 14.57 21.45
C TRP A 706 -9.46 13.78 20.49
N GLU A 707 -9.31 14.27 19.25
CA GLU A 707 -8.43 13.68 18.24
C GLU A 707 -6.94 13.86 18.64
N ASP A 708 -6.57 15.00 19.22
CA ASP A 708 -5.24 15.24 19.82
C ASP A 708 -4.96 14.30 21.01
N TRP A 709 -5.89 14.19 21.97
CA TRP A 709 -5.72 13.37 23.18
C TRP A 709 -5.46 11.88 22.88
N LYS A 710 -6.15 11.32 21.88
CA LYS A 710 -5.87 9.96 21.37
C LYS A 710 -4.48 9.85 20.74
N THR A 711 -4.06 10.87 19.98
CA THR A 711 -2.75 10.90 19.31
C THR A 711 -1.60 10.99 20.32
N GLY A 712 -1.79 11.74 21.42
CA GLY A 712 -0.88 11.74 22.58
C GLY A 712 -0.69 10.33 23.15
N HIS A 713 -1.77 9.59 23.45
CA HIS A 713 -1.64 8.24 24.01
C HIS A 713 -0.90 7.21 23.13
N ILE A 714 -0.81 7.42 21.82
CA ILE A 714 0.06 6.64 20.93
C ILE A 714 1.51 7.14 21.04
N THR A 715 1.70 8.46 20.98
CA THR A 715 3.00 9.14 20.96
C THR A 715 3.78 8.94 22.27
N ASP A 716 3.15 9.17 23.42
CA ASP A 716 3.66 8.85 24.76
C ASP A 716 4.07 7.36 24.88
N PHE A 717 3.39 6.47 24.16
CA PHE A 717 3.72 5.03 24.19
C PHE A 717 4.88 4.66 23.26
N VAL A 718 5.12 5.42 22.18
CA VAL A 718 6.32 5.27 21.35
C VAL A 718 7.55 5.80 22.07
N GLU A 719 7.45 6.96 22.73
CA GLU A 719 8.47 7.49 23.66
C GLU A 719 8.82 6.45 24.74
N TYR A 720 7.83 5.97 25.49
CA TYR A 720 8.03 4.94 26.52
C TYR A 720 8.63 3.63 25.98
N THR A 721 8.30 3.25 24.74
CA THR A 721 8.85 2.07 24.05
C THR A 721 10.30 2.27 23.61
N PHE A 722 10.70 3.49 23.25
CA PHE A 722 12.10 3.82 23.00
C PHE A 722 12.92 3.73 24.29
N ASP A 723 12.55 4.50 25.32
CA ASP A 723 13.26 4.58 26.60
C ASP A 723 13.54 3.21 27.22
N GLU A 724 12.49 2.42 27.44
CA GLU A 724 12.59 1.17 28.20
C GLU A 724 13.27 0.05 27.42
N LEU A 725 13.26 0.08 26.08
CA LEU A 725 13.92 -0.94 25.25
C LEU A 725 15.39 -0.57 24.96
N LYS A 726 15.71 0.70 24.68
CA LYS A 726 17.10 1.17 24.58
C LYS A 726 17.85 1.02 25.92
N ALA A 727 17.17 1.18 27.05
CA ALA A 727 17.73 0.89 28.38
C ALA A 727 18.06 -0.61 28.62
N ILE A 728 17.54 -1.52 27.78
CA ILE A 728 17.87 -2.96 27.80
C ILE A 728 18.94 -3.29 26.76
N ASP A 729 18.73 -2.89 25.50
CA ASP A 729 19.73 -2.93 24.43
C ASP A 729 19.67 -1.69 23.53
N ASP A 730 20.62 -0.79 23.73
CA ASP A 730 20.91 0.41 22.94
C ASP A 730 21.01 0.13 21.42
N ALA A 731 21.54 -1.06 21.07
CA ALA A 731 21.71 -1.47 19.67
C ALA A 731 20.42 -1.99 18.99
N LEU A 732 19.32 -2.18 19.73
CA LEU A 732 18.04 -2.65 19.18
C LEU A 732 17.46 -1.63 18.20
N ILE A 733 17.21 -2.03 16.95
CA ILE A 733 16.58 -1.17 15.95
C ILE A 733 15.07 -1.07 16.20
N LEU A 734 14.57 0.12 16.53
CA LEU A 734 13.12 0.38 16.56
C LEU A 734 12.65 0.91 15.22
N SER A 735 11.56 0.34 14.70
CA SER A 735 11.06 0.65 13.36
C SER A 735 9.55 0.76 13.29
N THR A 736 9.01 1.55 12.35
CA THR A 736 7.57 1.70 12.10
C THR A 736 7.26 1.85 10.62
N ALA A 737 6.09 1.39 10.21
CA ALA A 737 5.53 1.69 8.90
C ALA A 737 4.89 3.10 8.89
N ILE A 738 5.09 3.85 7.80
CA ILE A 738 4.64 5.25 7.68
C ILE A 738 3.85 5.51 6.39
N PHE A 739 3.09 6.61 6.38
CA PHE A 739 2.19 7.05 5.30
C PHE A 739 2.55 8.47 4.83
N GLU A 740 2.48 8.74 3.53
CA GLU A 740 2.85 10.03 2.92
C GLU A 740 1.97 11.21 3.38
N ASP A 741 0.65 11.04 3.43
CA ASP A 741 -0.26 12.08 3.90
C ASP A 741 -0.29 12.11 5.44
N ILE A 742 0.49 13.03 6.03
CA ILE A 742 0.53 13.29 7.48
C ILE A 742 -0.86 13.66 8.03
N GLN A 743 -1.67 14.40 7.27
CA GLN A 743 -2.99 14.85 7.74
C GLN A 743 -3.99 13.70 7.80
N ASP A 744 -3.90 12.73 6.88
CA ASP A 744 -4.64 11.47 6.97
C ASP A 744 -4.03 10.50 8.01
N SER A 745 -2.71 10.48 8.18
CA SER A 745 -2.02 9.67 9.20
C SER A 745 -2.45 10.04 10.62
N ILE A 746 -2.45 11.34 10.94
CA ILE A 746 -2.90 11.84 12.23
C ILE A 746 -4.44 11.85 12.28
N GLY A 747 -5.09 12.50 11.31
CA GLY A 747 -6.52 12.81 11.36
C GLY A 747 -7.49 11.64 11.12
N THR A 748 -7.04 10.48 10.62
CA THR A 748 -7.89 9.28 10.53
C THR A 748 -7.37 8.05 11.27
N LYS A 749 -6.14 8.07 11.81
CA LYS A 749 -5.54 6.92 12.51
C LYS A 749 -4.89 7.28 13.85
N ASN A 750 -4.75 8.57 14.18
CA ASN A 750 -3.98 9.05 15.34
C ASN A 750 -2.52 8.55 15.34
N GLN A 751 -1.90 8.48 14.15
CA GLN A 751 -0.52 8.03 13.95
C GLN A 751 0.41 9.20 13.59
N ASP A 752 0.99 9.85 14.61
CA ASP A 752 1.93 10.96 14.45
C ASP A 752 3.39 10.51 14.28
N TRP A 753 3.63 9.70 13.24
CA TRP A 753 4.98 9.25 12.90
C TRP A 753 6.00 10.38 12.65
N PRO A 754 5.64 11.60 12.18
CA PRO A 754 6.60 12.69 12.05
C PRO A 754 7.25 13.05 13.39
N THR A 755 6.46 13.23 14.46
CA THR A 755 7.01 13.52 15.81
C THR A 755 7.99 12.44 16.26
N TRP A 756 7.66 11.15 16.10
CA TRP A 756 8.52 10.05 16.56
C TRP A 756 9.85 9.95 15.78
N VAL A 757 9.88 10.44 14.54
CA VAL A 757 11.12 10.58 13.75
C VAL A 757 11.87 11.85 14.13
N GLN A 758 11.17 12.95 14.40
CA GLN A 758 11.78 14.24 14.77
C GLN A 758 12.45 14.19 16.14
N GLU A 759 11.86 13.51 17.12
CA GLU A 759 12.46 13.23 18.45
C GLU A 759 13.43 12.02 18.44
N GLY A 760 13.58 11.36 17.29
CA GLY A 760 14.56 10.28 17.10
C GLY A 760 14.17 8.90 17.65
N TRP A 761 12.98 8.72 18.22
CA TRP A 761 12.49 7.46 18.80
C TRP A 761 12.41 6.28 17.80
N VAL A 762 12.45 6.54 16.50
CA VAL A 762 12.48 5.56 15.41
C VAL A 762 13.84 5.52 14.73
N ASP A 763 14.50 4.36 14.69
CA ASP A 763 15.77 4.15 13.96
C ASP A 763 15.57 3.96 12.44
N LEU A 764 14.45 3.32 12.07
CA LEU A 764 14.16 2.87 10.71
C LEU A 764 12.66 3.03 10.37
N THR A 765 12.34 3.82 9.36
CA THR A 765 11.00 3.90 8.78
C THR A 765 10.85 2.89 7.64
N THR A 766 9.63 2.41 7.42
CA THR A 766 9.25 1.68 6.21
C THR A 766 8.11 2.40 5.47
N PRO A 767 8.43 3.34 4.55
CA PRO A 767 7.46 4.06 3.70
C PRO A 767 6.55 3.10 2.91
N MET A 768 5.22 3.09 3.14
CA MET A 768 4.31 2.12 2.50
C MET A 768 3.85 2.56 1.10
N ALA A 769 4.78 2.54 0.13
CA ALA A 769 4.53 2.88 -1.27
C ALA A 769 3.88 1.73 -2.06
N TYR A 770 2.69 1.30 -1.64
CA TYR A 770 1.94 0.20 -2.27
C TYR A 770 1.16 0.66 -3.52
N TYR A 771 1.88 1.14 -4.53
CA TYR A 771 1.33 1.61 -5.81
C TYR A 771 1.61 0.63 -6.95
N ARG A 772 0.85 0.72 -8.05
CA ARG A 772 1.01 -0.15 -9.22
C ARG A 772 2.15 0.31 -10.13
N ASP A 773 2.29 1.61 -10.30
CA ASP A 773 3.30 2.23 -11.16
C ASP A 773 4.61 2.49 -10.39
N ALA A 774 5.75 2.36 -11.08
CA ALA A 774 7.07 2.48 -10.48
C ALA A 774 7.54 3.92 -10.32
N ASP A 775 7.16 4.85 -11.21
CA ASP A 775 7.52 6.26 -11.06
C ASP A 775 6.74 6.87 -9.87
N THR A 776 5.47 6.49 -9.71
CA THR A 776 4.62 6.80 -8.54
C THR A 776 5.22 6.26 -7.23
N VAL A 777 5.82 5.05 -7.23
CA VAL A 777 6.56 4.53 -6.07
C VAL A 777 7.78 5.41 -5.76
N ALA A 778 8.54 5.84 -6.78
CA ALA A 778 9.71 6.70 -6.57
C ALA A 778 9.32 8.06 -5.97
N ASP A 779 8.33 8.74 -6.53
CA ASP A 779 7.85 10.04 -6.06
C ASP A 779 7.30 9.96 -4.62
N SER A 780 6.46 8.95 -4.31
CA SER A 780 5.88 8.78 -2.97
C SER A 780 6.92 8.41 -1.90
N VAL A 781 7.91 7.57 -2.26
CA VAL A 781 9.05 7.28 -1.38
C VAL A 781 9.90 8.54 -1.16
N HIS A 782 10.16 9.34 -2.20
CA HIS A 782 10.89 10.60 -2.06
C HIS A 782 10.20 11.56 -1.10
N SER A 783 8.87 11.77 -1.22
CA SER A 783 8.09 12.58 -0.29
C SER A 783 8.27 12.14 1.18
N MET A 784 8.24 10.83 1.44
CA MET A 784 8.40 10.29 2.78
C MET A 784 9.85 10.36 3.30
N VAL A 785 10.85 10.17 2.44
CA VAL A 785 12.28 10.31 2.80
C VAL A 785 12.63 11.76 3.12
N ASP A 786 12.13 12.72 2.34
CA ASP A 786 12.28 14.17 2.60
C ASP A 786 11.68 14.56 3.97
N LEU A 787 10.49 14.04 4.30
CA LEU A 787 9.81 14.30 5.58
C LEU A 787 10.52 13.67 6.79
N VAL A 788 11.35 12.64 6.57
CA VAL A 788 12.20 12.02 7.62
C VAL A 788 13.45 12.87 7.92
N ASP A 789 13.81 13.82 7.05
CA ASP A 789 14.90 14.81 7.25
C ASP A 789 16.23 14.19 7.72
N GLY A 790 16.54 12.98 7.24
CA GLY A 790 17.73 12.23 7.61
C GLY A 790 17.79 11.71 9.06
N LYS A 791 16.71 11.80 9.85
CA LYS A 791 16.71 11.37 11.27
C LYS A 791 16.50 9.87 11.48
N ALA A 792 16.02 9.16 10.45
CA ALA A 792 15.88 7.70 10.42
C ALA A 792 16.32 7.15 9.07
N LEU A 793 16.75 5.88 9.04
CA LEU A 793 16.93 5.15 7.78
C LEU A 793 15.56 4.82 7.17
N ASN A 794 15.48 4.67 5.85
CA ASN A 794 14.24 4.38 5.13
C ASN A 794 14.38 3.10 4.29
N TYR A 795 13.59 2.06 4.58
CA TYR A 795 13.43 0.87 3.70
C TYR A 795 12.02 0.83 3.11
N ALA A 796 11.88 1.26 1.85
CA ALA A 796 10.58 1.44 1.20
C ALA A 796 9.76 0.13 1.10
N GLY A 797 8.56 0.13 1.67
CA GLY A 797 7.58 -0.93 1.55
C GLY A 797 6.97 -0.96 0.15
N ILE A 798 7.17 -2.07 -0.56
CA ILE A 798 6.64 -2.31 -1.91
C ILE A 798 5.85 -3.61 -1.97
N ALA A 799 4.85 -3.69 -2.85
CA ALA A 799 3.90 -4.80 -2.89
C ALA A 799 3.52 -5.28 -4.32
N PRO A 800 4.43 -5.33 -5.30
CA PRO A 800 4.07 -5.54 -6.71
C PRO A 800 3.35 -6.88 -6.96
N THR A 801 3.92 -8.00 -6.52
CA THR A 801 3.30 -9.33 -6.67
C THR A 801 2.02 -9.47 -5.82
N TYR A 802 1.90 -8.79 -4.68
CA TYR A 802 0.66 -8.74 -3.89
C TYR A 802 -0.49 -8.07 -4.67
N MET A 803 -0.17 -7.02 -5.41
CA MET A 803 -1.12 -6.28 -6.27
C MET A 803 -1.40 -6.98 -7.62
N GLY A 804 -0.91 -8.22 -7.80
CA GLY A 804 -1.08 -8.98 -9.03
C GLY A 804 -0.34 -8.39 -10.24
N LEU A 805 0.79 -7.72 -10.01
CA LEU A 805 1.66 -7.25 -11.08
C LEU A 805 2.54 -8.37 -11.64
N GLN A 806 3.05 -8.19 -12.85
CA GLN A 806 4.04 -9.07 -13.47
C GLN A 806 5.36 -9.05 -12.68
N ASP A 807 6.08 -10.17 -12.66
CA ASP A 807 7.30 -10.35 -11.84
C ASP A 807 8.32 -9.23 -12.01
N ARG A 808 8.48 -8.74 -13.26
CA ARG A 808 9.35 -7.63 -13.67
C ARG A 808 9.15 -6.34 -12.87
N GLU A 809 7.96 -6.12 -12.33
CA GLU A 809 7.66 -4.93 -11.54
C GLU A 809 8.36 -4.99 -10.15
N ASN A 810 8.81 -6.17 -9.67
CA ASN A 810 9.71 -6.27 -8.51
C ASN A 810 11.07 -5.60 -8.78
N ALA A 811 11.68 -5.84 -9.95
CA ALA A 811 12.94 -5.20 -10.34
C ALA A 811 12.78 -3.67 -10.46
N LYS A 812 11.65 -3.22 -11.02
CA LYS A 812 11.35 -1.79 -11.17
C LYS A 812 11.06 -1.12 -9.83
N GLN A 813 10.21 -1.68 -8.96
CA GLN A 813 9.84 -1.05 -7.70
C GLN A 813 10.97 -1.07 -6.66
N THR A 814 11.82 -2.11 -6.63
CA THR A 814 13.06 -2.07 -5.83
C THR A 814 14.05 -1.04 -6.35
N TYR A 815 14.07 -0.75 -7.66
CA TYR A 815 14.87 0.35 -8.21
C TYR A 815 14.23 1.72 -7.94
N ALA A 816 12.91 1.83 -8.01
CA ALA A 816 12.15 3.04 -7.69
C ALA A 816 12.34 3.49 -6.24
N ALA A 817 12.40 2.57 -5.28
CA ALA A 817 12.76 2.86 -3.90
C ALA A 817 14.07 3.66 -3.79
N ARG A 818 15.09 3.30 -4.58
CA ARG A 818 16.38 4.03 -4.63
C ARG A 818 16.30 5.36 -5.37
N LEU A 819 15.39 5.50 -6.35
CA LEU A 819 15.12 6.77 -7.01
C LEU A 819 14.44 7.76 -6.05
N GLY A 820 13.62 7.27 -5.13
CA GLY A 820 13.13 8.02 -3.96
C GLY A 820 14.13 8.12 -2.80
N GLU A 821 15.43 7.94 -3.07
CA GLU A 821 16.55 8.04 -2.13
C GLU A 821 16.55 7.06 -0.92
N ALA A 822 15.61 6.10 -0.84
CA ALA A 822 15.57 5.12 0.23
C ALA A 822 16.80 4.19 0.23
N GLN A 823 17.29 3.85 1.42
CA GLN A 823 18.52 3.06 1.60
C GLN A 823 18.26 1.55 1.55
N GLY A 824 17.03 1.15 1.20
CA GLY A 824 16.61 -0.22 1.03
C GLY A 824 15.15 -0.35 0.64
N SER A 825 14.67 -1.59 0.56
CA SER A 825 13.26 -1.91 0.32
C SER A 825 12.79 -3.11 1.16
N ALA A 826 11.47 -3.16 1.36
CA ALA A 826 10.76 -4.16 2.14
C ALA A 826 9.62 -4.73 1.29
N ILE A 827 9.68 -6.02 0.94
CA ILE A 827 8.64 -6.64 0.12
C ILE A 827 7.51 -7.16 1.00
N PHE A 828 6.28 -6.73 0.71
CA PHE A 828 5.06 -7.23 1.36
C PHE A 828 4.40 -8.31 0.49
N ALA A 829 4.34 -9.58 0.89
CA ALA A 829 5.01 -10.25 2.00
C ALA A 829 5.54 -11.61 1.50
N SER A 830 6.19 -12.41 2.36
CA SER A 830 7.01 -13.58 1.99
C SER A 830 6.32 -14.61 1.11
N GLN A 831 5.01 -14.80 1.24
CA GLN A 831 4.23 -15.71 0.38
C GLN A 831 4.12 -15.26 -1.09
N ASN A 832 4.61 -14.05 -1.41
CA ASN A 832 4.69 -13.48 -2.74
C ASN A 832 6.12 -13.59 -3.34
N VAL A 833 7.03 -14.33 -2.69
CA VAL A 833 8.44 -14.53 -3.12
C VAL A 833 8.93 -15.96 -2.85
N LEU A 834 8.62 -16.54 -1.68
CA LEU A 834 8.96 -17.92 -1.35
C LEU A 834 8.21 -18.90 -2.26
N GLY A 835 8.92 -19.89 -2.80
CA GLY A 835 8.38 -20.83 -3.78
C GLY A 835 8.09 -20.24 -5.19
N LEU A 836 8.33 -18.95 -5.41
CA LEU A 836 8.17 -18.27 -6.70
C LEU A 836 9.54 -18.02 -7.34
N ASP A 837 10.12 -19.05 -7.96
CA ASP A 837 11.45 -18.98 -8.61
C ASP A 837 11.55 -17.82 -9.63
N ASN A 838 10.48 -17.53 -10.36
CA ASN A 838 10.36 -16.38 -11.28
C ASN A 838 10.59 -15.03 -10.56
N VAL A 839 9.91 -14.77 -9.44
CA VAL A 839 10.10 -13.54 -8.65
C VAL A 839 11.51 -13.49 -8.05
N GLN A 840 12.01 -14.62 -7.55
CA GLN A 840 13.37 -14.72 -7.02
C GLN A 840 14.43 -14.43 -8.10
N ASP A 841 14.30 -14.99 -9.29
CA ASP A 841 15.22 -14.81 -10.43
C ASP A 841 15.22 -13.35 -10.91
N VAL A 842 14.05 -12.70 -11.03
CA VAL A 842 13.96 -11.27 -11.34
C VAL A 842 14.75 -10.42 -10.35
N LEU A 843 14.64 -10.68 -9.04
CA LEU A 843 15.39 -9.95 -8.01
C LEU A 843 16.91 -10.19 -8.11
N LYS A 844 17.33 -11.45 -8.25
CA LYS A 844 18.75 -11.85 -8.35
C LYS A 844 19.44 -11.39 -9.63
N GLU A 845 18.70 -11.13 -10.71
CA GLU A 845 19.27 -10.59 -11.95
C GLU A 845 19.28 -9.04 -11.98
N SER A 846 18.41 -8.40 -11.18
CA SER A 846 18.27 -6.95 -11.09
C SER A 846 18.97 -6.34 -9.88
N THR A 847 18.21 -5.72 -8.99
CA THR A 847 18.67 -4.87 -7.88
C THR A 847 19.40 -5.66 -6.81
N TYR A 848 19.04 -6.93 -6.57
CA TYR A 848 19.61 -7.78 -5.52
C TYR A 848 20.79 -8.67 -5.99
N ARG A 849 21.30 -8.42 -7.21
CA ARG A 849 22.33 -9.24 -7.88
C ARG A 849 23.60 -9.51 -7.08
N GLU A 850 24.23 -8.49 -6.50
CA GLU A 850 25.35 -8.65 -5.58
C GLU A 850 24.84 -8.73 -4.13
N SER A 851 25.47 -9.51 -3.24
CA SER A 851 25.06 -9.56 -1.82
C SER A 851 25.39 -8.25 -1.09
N ALA A 852 24.51 -7.79 -0.18
CA ALA A 852 24.64 -6.50 0.50
C ALA A 852 24.64 -6.59 2.05
N VAL A 853 25.35 -5.67 2.70
CA VAL A 853 25.26 -5.40 4.15
C VAL A 853 24.17 -4.37 4.44
N LEU A 854 23.59 -4.43 5.64
CA LEU A 854 22.53 -3.50 6.06
C LEU A 854 23.10 -2.09 6.36
N PRO A 855 22.47 -1.00 5.89
CA PRO A 855 22.83 0.37 6.24
C PRO A 855 22.89 0.68 7.75
N HIS A 856 22.18 -0.08 8.59
CA HIS A 856 22.23 0.04 10.06
C HIS A 856 23.23 -0.89 10.76
N ALA A 857 24.02 -1.67 10.00
CA ALA A 857 25.04 -2.58 10.53
C ALA A 857 26.22 -1.84 11.19
N ASP A 858 27.26 -2.60 11.57
CA ASP A 858 28.53 -2.06 12.06
C ASP A 858 29.09 -1.00 11.10
N LEU A 859 29.39 0.19 11.63
CA LEU A 859 29.66 1.37 10.81
C LEU A 859 31.04 1.33 10.14
N ASP A 860 32.01 0.60 10.71
CA ASP A 860 33.26 0.28 10.01
C ASP A 860 32.95 -0.63 8.81
N GLU A 861 32.08 -1.64 8.97
CA GLU A 861 31.69 -2.53 7.85
C GLU A 861 30.95 -1.77 6.74
N VAL A 862 29.97 -0.94 7.07
CA VAL A 862 29.22 -0.09 6.12
C VAL A 862 30.17 0.82 5.32
N ILE A 863 31.05 1.57 6.00
CA ILE A 863 32.01 2.48 5.35
C ILE A 863 33.04 1.69 4.54
N HIS A 864 33.48 0.53 5.02
CA HIS A 864 34.43 -0.30 4.29
C HIS A 864 33.81 -0.88 3.01
N VAL A 865 32.58 -1.39 3.06
CA VAL A 865 31.91 -1.98 1.89
C VAL A 865 31.58 -0.90 0.86
N GLY A 866 31.00 0.24 1.27
CA GLY A 866 30.67 1.34 0.35
C GLY A 866 31.90 1.93 -0.35
N LEU A 867 33.02 2.13 0.36
CA LEU A 867 34.27 2.59 -0.25
C LEU A 867 34.92 1.53 -1.17
N ASP A 868 34.70 0.23 -0.94
CA ASP A 868 35.17 -0.82 -1.87
C ASP A 868 34.27 -0.94 -3.11
N GLU A 869 32.96 -0.68 -3.01
CA GLU A 869 32.05 -0.57 -4.16
C GLU A 869 32.45 0.60 -5.06
N LEU A 870 32.61 1.79 -4.46
CA LEU A 870 33.10 2.99 -5.17
C LEU A 870 34.45 2.74 -5.86
N PHE A 871 35.37 2.00 -5.23
CA PHE A 871 36.68 1.73 -5.83
C PHE A 871 36.63 0.69 -6.96
N ASP A 872 35.83 -0.36 -6.83
CA ASP A 872 35.63 -1.34 -7.90
C ASP A 872 35.00 -0.67 -9.14
N ARG A 873 34.00 0.20 -8.95
CA ARG A 873 33.41 1.02 -10.03
C ARG A 873 34.46 1.88 -10.75
N ILE A 874 35.38 2.50 -9.99
CA ILE A 874 36.49 3.29 -10.53
C ILE A 874 37.44 2.45 -11.40
N GLU A 875 37.84 1.26 -10.95
CA GLU A 875 38.74 0.38 -11.72
C GLU A 875 38.03 -0.29 -12.92
N ARG A 876 36.84 -0.86 -12.71
CA ARG A 876 36.11 -1.68 -13.69
C ARG A 876 35.45 -0.86 -14.79
N ILE A 877 34.89 0.31 -14.47
CA ILE A 877 34.10 1.11 -15.41
C ILE A 877 34.85 2.37 -15.82
N TYR A 878 35.20 3.25 -14.88
CA TYR A 878 35.72 4.57 -15.24
C TYR A 878 37.13 4.51 -15.86
N TYR A 879 38.03 3.69 -15.30
CA TYR A 879 39.40 3.58 -15.80
C TYR A 879 39.48 2.91 -17.17
N GLU A 880 38.77 1.80 -17.39
CA GLU A 880 38.75 1.10 -18.69
C GLU A 880 38.04 1.91 -19.81
N ASN A 881 37.13 2.83 -19.46
CA ASN A 881 36.54 3.81 -20.39
C ASN A 881 37.39 5.09 -20.59
N GLU A 882 38.65 5.08 -20.18
CA GLU A 882 39.61 6.21 -20.23
C GLU A 882 39.13 7.48 -19.46
N LYS A 883 38.16 7.36 -18.54
CA LYS A 883 37.56 8.49 -17.79
C LYS A 883 38.35 8.95 -16.57
N ILE A 884 39.33 8.18 -16.11
CA ILE A 884 40.23 8.55 -15.00
C ILE A 884 41.67 8.12 -15.30
N THR A 885 42.65 8.90 -14.85
CA THR A 885 44.07 8.56 -15.04
C THR A 885 44.55 7.59 -13.97
N SER A 886 45.52 6.71 -14.29
CA SER A 886 46.08 5.79 -13.28
C SER A 886 46.79 6.49 -12.12
N ASP A 887 47.31 7.71 -12.32
CA ASP A 887 47.85 8.53 -11.23
C ASP A 887 46.72 9.02 -10.28
N HIS A 888 45.49 9.21 -10.78
CA HIS A 888 44.30 9.58 -9.99
C HIS A 888 43.65 8.36 -9.32
N VAL A 889 43.57 7.19 -9.99
CA VAL A 889 43.12 5.93 -9.35
C VAL A 889 44.00 5.62 -8.13
N SER A 890 45.33 5.74 -8.27
CA SER A 890 46.26 5.60 -7.15
C SER A 890 46.13 6.69 -6.07
N TYR A 891 45.56 7.86 -6.37
CA TYR A 891 45.25 8.87 -5.36
C TYR A 891 44.04 8.43 -4.53
N ILE A 892 42.94 8.03 -5.17
CA ILE A 892 41.71 7.60 -4.50
C ILE A 892 41.92 6.29 -3.71
N GLU A 893 42.70 5.33 -4.24
CA GLU A 893 43.11 4.11 -3.52
C GLU A 893 43.73 4.44 -2.13
N ASN A 894 44.61 5.44 -2.09
CA ASN A 894 45.26 5.85 -0.85
C ASN A 894 44.33 6.74 0.01
N TYR A 895 43.45 7.54 -0.59
CA TYR A 895 42.45 8.34 0.14
C TYR A 895 41.47 7.45 0.90
N PHE A 896 40.87 6.46 0.22
CA PHE A 896 39.98 5.48 0.84
C PHE A 896 40.71 4.64 1.89
N ALA A 897 41.97 4.26 1.66
CA ALA A 897 42.78 3.56 2.67
C ALA A 897 43.12 4.42 3.91
N GLU A 898 43.17 5.75 3.81
CA GLU A 898 43.32 6.66 4.95
C GLU A 898 41.97 6.96 5.65
N LEU A 899 40.83 6.84 4.95
CA LEU A 899 39.48 6.90 5.54
C LEU A 899 39.14 5.63 6.34
N LYS A 900 39.46 4.43 5.82
CA LYS A 900 39.22 3.13 6.47
C LYS A 900 40.05 2.86 7.73
N GLU A 901 40.88 3.80 8.16
CA GLU A 901 41.61 3.75 9.44
C GLU A 901 41.20 4.91 10.37
N LYS A 902 40.04 5.54 10.11
CA LYS A 902 39.39 6.49 11.03
C LYS A 902 38.56 5.74 12.08
N PRO A 903 38.39 6.31 13.28
CA PRO A 903 37.34 5.89 14.20
C PRO A 903 35.94 6.23 13.65
N THR A 904 34.96 5.50 14.14
CA THR A 904 33.52 5.65 13.87
C THR A 904 32.70 5.70 15.17
N ASP A 905 33.38 5.79 16.33
CA ASP A 905 32.81 5.63 17.67
C ASP A 905 31.87 6.78 18.12
N THR A 906 31.89 7.95 17.45
CA THR A 906 31.12 9.15 17.83
C THR A 906 30.74 10.02 16.63
N ALA A 907 29.69 10.84 16.74
CA ALA A 907 29.31 11.82 15.70
C ALA A 907 30.48 12.73 15.29
N SER A 908 31.26 13.24 16.25
CA SER A 908 32.48 14.04 15.98
C SER A 908 33.61 13.28 15.27
N ASP A 909 33.60 11.95 15.25
CA ASP A 909 34.50 11.14 14.41
C ASP A 909 33.93 10.96 12.99
N LEU A 910 32.60 10.86 12.85
CA LEU A 910 31.89 10.81 11.56
C LEU A 910 31.95 12.16 10.81
N ASP A 911 31.78 13.28 11.49
CA ASP A 911 32.08 14.67 11.03
C ASP A 911 33.38 14.74 10.21
N VAL A 912 34.41 14.07 10.73
CA VAL A 912 35.77 14.07 10.17
C VAL A 912 35.88 13.15 8.95
N ILE A 913 35.03 12.14 8.83
CA ILE A 913 34.86 11.32 7.63
C ILE A 913 34.06 12.10 6.59
N GLU A 914 32.88 12.62 6.95
CA GLU A 914 31.99 13.38 6.05
C GLU A 914 32.66 14.64 5.50
N SER A 915 33.39 15.40 6.32
CA SER A 915 34.19 16.54 5.85
C SER A 915 35.23 16.12 4.81
N GLN A 916 35.78 14.91 4.89
CA GLN A 916 36.74 14.39 3.91
C GLN A 916 36.06 13.81 2.66
N LEU A 917 34.89 13.17 2.79
CA LEU A 917 34.08 12.78 1.64
C LEU A 917 33.64 14.02 0.85
N ASN A 918 33.26 15.10 1.53
CA ASN A 918 32.94 16.40 0.93
C ASN A 918 34.16 17.07 0.26
N GLU A 919 35.36 17.01 0.84
CA GLU A 919 36.60 17.45 0.16
C GLU A 919 36.83 16.67 -1.13
N LEU A 920 36.67 15.33 -1.10
CA LEU A 920 36.87 14.48 -2.28
C LEU A 920 35.80 14.68 -3.36
N LYS A 921 34.53 14.86 -2.96
CA LYS A 921 33.41 15.21 -3.84
C LYS A 921 33.69 16.51 -4.60
N ALA A 922 34.22 17.52 -3.90
CA ALA A 922 34.63 18.80 -4.49
C ALA A 922 35.88 18.74 -5.39
N GLU A 923 36.58 17.59 -5.47
CA GLU A 923 37.66 17.33 -6.44
C GLU A 923 37.23 16.48 -7.65
N ALA A 924 35.97 16.01 -7.72
CA ALA A 924 35.51 15.08 -8.75
C ALA A 924 35.74 15.59 -10.19
N ASP A 925 35.46 16.86 -10.47
CA ASP A 925 35.66 17.53 -11.78
C ASP A 925 37.13 17.60 -12.25
N GLN A 926 38.07 17.41 -11.32
CA GLN A 926 39.52 17.38 -11.57
C GLN A 926 40.07 15.95 -11.63
N LEU A 927 39.38 15.00 -11.00
CA LEU A 927 39.76 13.59 -10.93
C LEU A 927 39.26 12.80 -12.14
N PHE A 928 38.05 13.06 -12.61
CA PHE A 928 37.32 12.31 -13.64
C PHE A 928 37.01 13.14 -14.90
N GLU A 929 36.75 12.48 -16.03
CA GLU A 929 36.09 13.08 -17.21
C GLU A 929 34.62 12.67 -17.27
N SER A 930 33.73 13.66 -17.46
CA SER A 930 32.28 13.48 -17.53
C SER A 930 31.80 12.39 -18.50
N PRO A 931 30.78 11.57 -18.15
CA PRO A 931 29.90 11.67 -16.97
C PRO A 931 30.40 10.92 -15.71
N ALA A 932 31.65 10.45 -15.68
CA ALA A 932 32.18 9.73 -14.51
C ALA A 932 32.40 10.63 -13.29
N ASP A 933 32.43 11.95 -13.48
CA ASP A 933 32.39 12.95 -12.40
C ASP A 933 31.05 12.87 -11.65
N GLN A 934 29.95 13.06 -12.37
CA GLN A 934 28.57 13.05 -11.84
C GLN A 934 28.22 11.72 -11.18
N ARG A 935 28.47 10.58 -11.85
CA ARG A 935 28.21 9.26 -11.26
C ARG A 935 29.07 8.96 -10.03
N PHE A 936 30.27 9.53 -9.93
CA PHE A 936 31.09 9.41 -8.72
C PHE A 936 30.52 10.28 -7.59
N GLU A 937 30.14 11.53 -7.86
CA GLU A 937 29.47 12.39 -6.89
C GLU A 937 28.16 11.77 -6.37
N GLU A 938 27.35 11.16 -7.23
CA GLU A 938 26.08 10.52 -6.89
C GLU A 938 26.28 9.29 -5.99
N SER A 939 27.11 8.31 -6.37
CA SER A 939 27.37 7.14 -5.50
C SER A 939 28.12 7.50 -4.21
N LEU A 940 28.93 8.55 -4.23
CA LEU A 940 29.55 9.08 -3.00
C LEU A 940 28.50 9.71 -2.09
N SER A 941 27.51 10.40 -2.67
CA SER A 941 26.39 11.00 -1.92
C SER A 941 25.51 9.96 -1.24
N TYR A 942 25.27 8.81 -1.87
CA TYR A 942 24.52 7.70 -1.25
C TYR A 942 25.22 7.20 0.04
N LEU A 943 26.53 6.97 -0.02
CA LEU A 943 27.30 6.59 1.17
C LEU A 943 27.36 7.73 2.21
N GLN A 944 27.49 8.98 1.78
CA GLN A 944 27.43 10.14 2.67
C GLN A 944 26.08 10.26 3.37
N HIS A 945 24.95 10.03 2.68
CA HIS A 945 23.61 10.07 3.29
C HIS A 945 23.49 9.03 4.41
N ILE A 946 23.92 7.78 4.17
CA ILE A 946 23.91 6.74 5.20
C ILE A 946 24.77 7.14 6.41
N ILE A 947 25.95 7.74 6.19
CA ILE A 947 26.80 8.23 7.29
C ILE A 947 26.12 9.38 8.03
N GLY A 948 25.60 10.39 7.33
CA GLY A 948 24.93 11.56 7.90
C GLY A 948 23.70 11.21 8.74
N VAL A 949 22.89 10.24 8.31
CA VAL A 949 21.79 9.69 9.13
C VAL A 949 22.33 9.11 10.44
N ARG A 950 23.46 8.38 10.40
CA ARG A 950 24.09 7.82 11.61
C ARG A 950 24.75 8.91 12.46
N THR A 951 25.31 9.97 11.88
CA THR A 951 25.81 11.16 12.59
C THR A 951 24.69 11.85 13.35
N LEU A 952 23.60 12.22 12.66
CA LEU A 952 22.44 12.89 13.25
C LEU A 952 21.80 12.07 14.38
N ARG A 953 21.65 10.75 14.19
CA ARG A 953 21.14 9.86 15.26
C ARG A 953 22.09 9.76 16.45
N MET A 954 23.40 9.77 16.24
CA MET A 954 24.37 9.81 17.33
C MET A 954 24.26 11.11 18.13
N ASP A 955 24.13 12.27 17.46
CA ASP A 955 23.95 13.55 18.16
C ASP A 955 22.64 13.55 18.97
N LEU A 956 21.50 13.26 18.32
CA LEU A 956 20.16 13.23 18.95
C LEU A 956 20.09 12.36 20.22
N ILE A 957 20.75 11.20 20.21
CA ILE A 957 20.72 10.25 21.34
C ILE A 957 21.81 10.59 22.39
N SER A 958 22.90 11.26 22.00
CA SER A 958 24.02 11.55 22.91
C SER A 958 23.75 12.65 23.94
N ASP A 959 22.69 13.44 23.78
CA ASP A 959 22.30 14.51 24.69
C ASP A 959 21.60 14.01 25.99
N GLU A 960 21.54 12.69 26.25
CA GLU A 960 21.09 12.09 27.54
C GLU A 960 21.82 12.60 28.82
N ASP A 961 22.93 13.35 28.70
CA ASP A 961 23.60 14.03 29.84
C ASP A 961 23.03 15.48 30.07
N VAL A 962 21.97 15.86 29.34
CA VAL A 962 21.10 17.03 29.55
C VAL A 962 19.74 16.55 30.09
N GLU A 963 19.33 17.04 31.27
CA GLU A 963 18.00 16.73 31.83
C GLU A 963 16.90 17.33 30.92
N ASP A 964 15.71 16.70 30.83
CA ASP A 964 14.54 17.14 30.04
C ASP A 964 14.20 18.64 30.22
N GLU A 965 14.88 19.51 29.47
CA GLU A 965 14.75 20.96 29.58
C GLU A 965 13.58 21.45 28.71
N LYS A 966 12.38 20.96 29.08
CA LYS A 966 11.08 21.53 28.69
C LYS A 966 11.12 23.04 28.89
N ALA A 967 10.26 23.78 28.20
CA ALA A 967 10.31 25.25 28.09
C ALA A 967 10.26 25.98 29.46
N GLU A 968 11.42 26.15 30.11
CA GLU A 968 11.51 26.55 31.51
C GLU A 968 11.94 28.01 31.69
N LYS A 969 11.18 28.69 32.57
CA LYS A 969 11.50 30.02 33.11
C LYS A 969 12.10 29.84 34.51
N GLN A 970 13.43 29.76 34.57
CA GLN A 970 14.15 29.66 35.84
C GLN A 970 14.25 31.03 36.53
N ILE A 971 14.24 31.05 37.86
CA ILE A 971 14.19 32.28 38.67
C ILE A 971 15.30 32.25 39.74
N GLU A 972 16.35 33.06 39.55
CA GLU A 972 17.43 33.26 40.53
C GLU A 972 17.41 34.69 41.13
N GLU A 973 17.36 34.77 42.48
CA GLU A 973 17.21 35.99 43.31
C GLU A 973 16.09 36.96 42.89
N ASN A 974 16.27 37.74 41.82
CA ASN A 974 15.30 38.69 41.25
C ASN A 974 15.26 38.69 39.71
N THR A 975 15.91 37.72 39.06
CA THR A 975 16.06 37.60 37.60
C THR A 975 15.36 36.35 37.08
N VAL A 976 14.69 36.47 35.93
CA VAL A 976 14.25 35.35 35.09
C VAL A 976 15.30 35.09 34.02
N THR A 977 15.64 33.82 33.84
CA THR A 977 16.34 33.30 32.66
C THR A 977 15.44 32.29 31.95
N VAL A 978 15.62 32.14 30.66
CA VAL A 978 14.97 31.11 29.84
C VAL A 978 16.01 30.18 29.25
N ASN A 979 15.64 28.93 29.03
CA ASN A 979 16.46 27.99 28.27
C ASN A 979 16.25 28.16 26.75
N ASP A 980 17.07 27.47 25.96
CA ASP A 980 17.04 27.58 24.50
C ASP A 980 15.80 26.93 23.88
N HIS A 981 15.27 25.87 24.50
CA HIS A 981 14.00 25.26 24.11
C HIS A 981 12.82 26.25 24.25
N TYR A 982 12.77 27.06 25.32
CA TYR A 982 11.78 28.14 25.46
C TYR A 982 11.93 29.23 24.36
N ILE A 983 13.14 29.48 23.85
CA ILE A 983 13.38 30.38 22.71
C ILE A 983 12.85 29.76 21.42
N GLU A 984 12.98 28.44 21.24
CA GLU A 984 12.54 27.71 20.05
C GLU A 984 11.01 27.52 20.00
N GLU A 985 10.36 27.21 21.13
CA GLU A 985 8.89 27.32 21.25
C GLU A 985 8.41 28.73 20.86
N SER A 986 9.08 29.78 21.39
CA SER A 986 8.74 31.18 21.10
C SER A 986 8.95 31.55 19.63
N ILE A 987 9.83 30.86 18.91
CA ILE A 987 10.05 30.99 17.48
C ILE A 987 8.92 30.32 16.69
N SER A 988 8.56 29.09 17.04
CA SER A 988 7.42 28.37 16.43
C SER A 988 6.09 29.09 16.68
N ALA A 989 5.89 29.66 17.87
CA ALA A 989 4.74 30.51 18.21
C ALA A 989 4.82 31.93 17.61
N ASN A 990 5.97 32.34 17.04
CA ASN A 990 6.25 33.68 16.53
C ASN A 990 5.97 34.79 17.58
N GLN A 991 6.23 34.52 18.86
CA GLN A 991 6.01 35.44 19.99
C GLN A 991 6.89 35.06 21.18
N PHE A 992 7.75 35.98 21.63
CA PHE A 992 8.57 35.81 22.84
C PHE A 992 8.07 36.69 23.97
N GLU A 993 7.55 36.09 25.05
CA GLU A 993 6.89 36.81 26.15
C GLU A 993 7.29 36.32 27.55
N VAL A 994 7.66 37.25 28.44
CA VAL A 994 8.09 36.97 29.81
C VAL A 994 7.31 37.81 30.82
N LEU A 995 6.61 37.14 31.73
CA LEU A 995 5.93 37.77 32.87
C LEU A 995 6.87 37.81 34.09
N LEU A 996 7.04 39.00 34.67
CA LEU A 996 7.88 39.26 35.83
C LEU A 996 7.01 39.62 37.05
N ASP A 997 7.12 38.84 38.13
CA ASP A 997 6.29 39.01 39.33
C ASP A 997 6.93 39.91 40.41
N ALA A 998 6.49 41.16 40.45
CA ALA A 998 6.82 42.13 41.49
C ALA A 998 6.49 41.65 42.92
N SER A 999 5.53 40.74 43.10
CA SER A 999 5.08 40.29 44.43
C SER A 999 5.99 39.25 45.09
N SER A 1000 6.69 38.43 44.29
CA SER A 1000 7.84 37.63 44.72
C SER A 1000 9.15 38.43 44.73
N GLY A 1001 9.20 39.54 44.00
CA GLY A 1001 10.36 40.44 43.91
C GLY A 1001 11.21 40.22 42.66
N VAL A 1002 10.66 39.52 41.66
CA VAL A 1002 11.30 39.21 40.38
C VAL A 1002 11.06 40.37 39.43
N ASN A 1003 12.12 40.98 38.91
CA ASN A 1003 12.04 42.24 38.18
C ASN A 1003 13.11 42.43 37.08
N GLN A 1004 13.85 41.36 36.74
CA GLN A 1004 14.83 41.36 35.67
C GLN A 1004 14.61 40.18 34.73
N LEU A 1005 15.05 40.34 33.47
CA LEU A 1005 15.17 39.28 32.46
C LEU A 1005 16.59 39.31 31.92
N GLU A 1006 17.26 38.16 31.90
CA GLU A 1006 18.61 37.99 31.33
C GLU A 1006 18.56 36.99 30.17
N LEU A 1007 19.15 37.36 29.03
CA LEU A 1007 19.19 36.57 27.79
C LEU A 1007 20.62 36.45 27.27
N SER A 1008 20.98 35.26 26.79
CA SER A 1008 22.32 34.93 26.26
C SER A 1008 22.62 35.64 24.93
N GLU A 1009 23.90 35.67 24.54
CA GLU A 1009 24.33 36.23 23.24
C GLU A 1009 23.72 35.44 22.07
N ASP A 1010 23.73 34.11 22.15
CA ASP A 1010 23.21 33.19 21.12
C ASP A 1010 21.68 33.22 21.04
N GLN A 1011 20.99 33.30 22.18
CA GLN A 1011 19.53 33.46 22.28
C GLN A 1011 19.06 34.77 21.61
N ILE A 1012 19.83 35.86 21.77
CA ILE A 1012 19.55 37.15 21.15
C ILE A 1012 19.80 37.10 19.64
N GLU A 1013 20.75 36.30 19.15
CA GLU A 1013 20.96 36.08 17.72
C GLU A 1013 19.77 35.29 17.12
N LYS A 1014 19.35 34.17 17.72
CA LYS A 1014 18.13 33.42 17.35
C LYS A 1014 16.90 34.35 17.23
N LEU A 1015 16.62 35.16 18.27
CA LEU A 1015 15.49 36.10 18.28
C LEU A 1015 15.61 37.22 17.23
N LYS A 1016 16.82 37.64 16.84
CA LYS A 1016 17.06 38.64 15.78
C LYS A 1016 16.80 38.07 14.39
N GLU A 1017 17.25 36.85 14.11
CA GLU A 1017 17.10 36.20 12.80
C GLU A 1017 15.62 35.97 12.48
N HIS A 1018 14.86 35.47 13.45
CA HIS A 1018 13.40 35.33 13.36
C HIS A 1018 12.62 36.63 13.57
N GLN A 1019 13.33 37.74 13.84
CA GLN A 1019 12.81 39.12 13.91
C GLN A 1019 11.74 39.35 14.99
N LEU A 1020 11.82 38.63 16.11
CA LEU A 1020 10.86 38.72 17.20
C LEU A 1020 11.14 39.93 18.11
N ASP A 1021 10.07 40.54 18.61
CA ASP A 1021 10.13 41.55 19.66
C ASP A 1021 10.00 40.87 21.03
N ILE A 1022 10.78 41.31 22.02
CA ILE A 1022 10.75 40.75 23.38
C ILE A 1022 9.68 41.49 24.19
N VAL A 1023 8.64 40.78 24.58
CA VAL A 1023 7.51 41.30 25.37
C VAL A 1023 7.72 40.98 26.86
N ILE A 1024 7.59 42.00 27.71
CA ILE A 1024 7.72 41.89 29.17
C ILE A 1024 6.48 42.49 29.84
N GLU A 1025 5.78 41.70 30.66
CA GLU A 1025 4.74 42.19 31.58
C GLU A 1025 5.28 42.24 33.02
N TYR A 1026 5.09 43.37 33.73
CA TYR A 1026 5.49 43.54 35.13
C TYR A 1026 4.52 44.49 35.86
N GLU A 1027 3.69 43.96 36.77
CA GLU A 1027 2.70 44.68 37.62
C GLU A 1027 2.19 46.03 37.05
N GLY A 1028 1.49 46.00 35.90
CA GLY A 1028 0.93 47.20 35.27
C GLY A 1028 1.87 47.97 34.33
N VAL A 1029 3.01 47.38 33.96
CA VAL A 1029 3.90 47.80 32.88
C VAL A 1029 3.92 46.73 31.80
N ASN A 1030 3.63 47.09 30.56
CA ASN A 1030 3.86 46.23 29.41
C ASN A 1030 4.92 46.89 28.52
N LEU A 1031 6.00 46.17 28.24
CA LEU A 1031 7.18 46.68 27.54
C LEU A 1031 7.51 45.75 26.37
N SER A 1032 7.60 46.28 25.15
CA SER A 1032 7.96 45.52 23.94
C SER A 1032 9.22 46.11 23.32
N VAL A 1033 10.31 45.33 23.39
CA VAL A 1033 11.67 45.72 22.96
C VAL A 1033 12.05 44.93 21.70
N PRO A 1034 12.20 45.59 20.54
CA PRO A 1034 12.65 44.89 19.34
C PRO A 1034 14.07 44.32 19.51
N SER A 1035 14.25 43.01 19.25
CA SER A 1035 15.52 42.27 19.40
C SER A 1035 16.71 42.93 18.70
N LYS A 1036 16.44 43.63 17.59
CA LYS A 1036 17.39 44.44 16.80
C LYS A 1036 18.05 45.58 17.58
N ASN A 1037 17.58 45.92 18.78
CA ASN A 1037 18.21 46.89 19.68
C ASN A 1037 19.24 46.29 20.65
N LEU A 1038 19.28 44.97 20.83
CA LEU A 1038 20.15 44.29 21.80
C LEU A 1038 21.45 43.79 21.16
N GLU A 1039 22.55 43.68 21.92
CA GLU A 1039 23.85 43.21 21.40
C GLU A 1039 24.66 42.45 22.47
N GLY A 1040 24.80 41.13 22.26
CA GLY A 1040 25.33 40.18 23.24
C GLY A 1040 24.50 40.11 24.53
N LEU A 1041 25.04 39.45 25.57
CA LEU A 1041 24.39 39.26 26.88
C LEU A 1041 23.67 40.53 27.35
N SER A 1042 22.35 40.43 27.48
CA SER A 1042 21.47 41.58 27.76
C SER A 1042 20.61 41.32 29.00
N VAL A 1043 20.72 42.22 29.97
CA VAL A 1043 19.90 42.24 31.19
C VAL A 1043 18.93 43.41 31.12
N MET A 1044 17.64 43.11 31.18
CA MET A 1044 16.55 44.08 31.27
C MET A 1044 16.02 44.14 32.70
N THR A 1045 15.58 45.31 33.15
CA THR A 1045 15.20 45.53 34.57
C THR A 1045 14.12 46.60 34.69
N ILE A 1046 13.12 46.33 35.52
CA ILE A 1046 12.00 47.25 35.81
C ILE A 1046 11.93 47.47 37.33
N GLU A 1047 12.20 48.68 37.82
CA GLU A 1047 12.15 49.01 39.26
C GLU A 1047 10.99 49.96 39.58
N SER A 1048 10.12 49.61 40.53
CA SER A 1048 9.08 50.52 41.03
C SER A 1048 9.65 51.53 42.05
N ASP A 1049 9.96 52.76 41.60
CA ASP A 1049 10.62 53.79 42.43
C ASP A 1049 9.64 54.71 43.17
N ALA A 1050 8.98 54.12 44.18
CA ALA A 1050 8.12 54.82 45.12
C ALA A 1050 8.87 55.66 46.19
N GLU A 1051 10.21 55.69 46.23
CA GLU A 1051 11.00 56.57 47.12
C GLU A 1051 11.70 57.74 46.40
N SER A 1052 11.56 57.86 45.07
CA SER A 1052 12.07 58.99 44.28
C SER A 1052 11.67 60.33 44.92
N SER A 1053 12.67 61.10 45.37
CA SER A 1053 12.46 62.23 46.30
C SER A 1053 11.91 63.53 45.65
N GLN A 1054 11.11 63.37 44.59
CA GLN A 1054 10.72 64.39 43.64
C GLN A 1054 9.34 64.97 43.95
N SER A 1055 9.11 66.26 43.66
CA SER A 1055 7.96 67.00 44.18
C SER A 1055 6.61 66.75 43.49
N LEU A 1056 6.55 65.86 42.48
CA LEU A 1056 5.36 65.59 41.69
C LEU A 1056 4.84 64.15 41.78
N VAL A 1057 5.61 63.20 42.35
CA VAL A 1057 5.23 61.78 42.49
C VAL A 1057 3.88 61.59 43.19
N ASP A 1058 3.59 62.41 44.21
CA ASP A 1058 2.27 62.49 44.90
C ASP A 1058 1.07 62.81 43.96
N HIS A 1059 1.31 63.12 42.68
CA HIS A 1059 0.32 63.49 41.65
C HIS A 1059 0.41 62.61 40.39
N ALA A 1060 1.20 61.53 40.38
CA ALA A 1060 1.19 60.55 39.30
C ALA A 1060 -0.15 59.80 39.25
N MET A 1061 -0.60 59.46 38.04
CA MET A 1061 -1.83 58.71 37.77
C MET A 1061 -1.58 57.20 37.60
N SER A 1062 -0.33 56.79 37.33
CA SER A 1062 0.18 55.43 37.48
C SER A 1062 1.07 55.33 38.73
N GLU A 1063 1.58 54.14 39.05
CA GLU A 1063 2.82 54.02 39.82
C GLU A 1063 4.03 54.52 38.99
N VAL A 1064 5.19 54.68 39.65
CA VAL A 1064 6.42 55.22 39.04
C VAL A 1064 7.41 54.09 38.80
N TYR A 1065 7.87 53.94 37.55
CA TYR A 1065 8.77 52.86 37.14
C TYR A 1065 10.05 53.38 36.52
N THR A 1066 11.20 52.87 36.95
CA THR A 1066 12.50 53.10 36.31
C THR A 1066 12.85 51.91 35.44
N LEU A 1067 13.04 52.14 34.15
CA LEU A 1067 13.41 51.13 33.18
C LEU A 1067 14.92 51.17 32.93
N HIS A 1068 15.55 50.00 32.90
CA HIS A 1068 16.98 49.84 32.63
C HIS A 1068 17.21 48.65 31.69
N VAL A 1069 18.08 48.84 30.69
CA VAL A 1069 18.66 47.75 29.90
C VAL A 1069 20.17 47.92 29.87
N MET A 1070 20.87 46.83 30.14
CA MET A 1070 22.33 46.73 30.13
C MET A 1070 22.75 45.64 29.16
N THR A 1071 23.54 46.01 28.15
CA THR A 1071 24.18 45.07 27.22
C THR A 1071 25.66 45.01 27.57
N ASN A 1072 26.22 43.84 27.87
CA ASN A 1072 27.66 43.68 28.17
C ASN A 1072 28.23 44.71 29.18
N ASP A 1073 27.66 44.79 30.39
CA ASP A 1073 27.98 45.77 31.46
C ASP A 1073 27.78 47.28 31.09
N GLN A 1074 27.10 47.60 29.97
CA GLN A 1074 26.87 48.97 29.49
C GLN A 1074 25.39 49.30 29.37
N THR A 1075 24.95 50.41 29.99
CA THR A 1075 23.59 50.92 29.86
C THR A 1075 23.31 51.35 28.41
N LEU A 1076 22.28 50.78 27.80
CA LEU A 1076 21.85 51.14 26.46
C LEU A 1076 21.07 52.47 26.50
N SER A 1077 21.48 53.44 25.68
CA SER A 1077 21.04 54.84 25.83
C SER A 1077 20.09 55.36 24.75
N THR A 1078 19.90 54.62 23.64
CA THR A 1078 19.10 55.04 22.48
C THR A 1078 18.61 53.83 21.69
N PHE A 1079 17.38 53.88 21.16
CA PHE A 1079 16.74 52.82 20.36
C PHE A 1079 16.48 53.24 18.89
N ASP A 1080 16.66 52.31 17.95
CA ASP A 1080 16.25 52.43 16.54
C ASP A 1080 16.15 51.02 15.92
N PRO A 1081 14.93 50.43 15.78
CA PRO A 1081 13.61 51.04 15.95
C PRO A 1081 13.25 51.31 17.42
N PRO A 1082 12.32 52.27 17.70
CA PRO A 1082 11.90 52.62 19.06
C PRO A 1082 11.14 51.48 19.76
N VAL A 1083 11.21 51.50 21.09
CA VAL A 1083 10.57 50.56 22.01
C VAL A 1083 9.12 50.96 22.27
N GLN A 1084 8.22 50.02 22.54
CA GLN A 1084 6.84 50.31 22.98
C GLN A 1084 6.71 50.16 24.50
N LEU A 1085 6.09 51.15 25.16
CA LEU A 1085 5.78 51.13 26.59
C LEU A 1085 4.28 51.42 26.81
N SER A 1086 3.63 50.61 27.64
CA SER A 1086 2.30 50.86 28.19
C SER A 1086 2.34 50.88 29.72
N LEU A 1087 1.73 51.90 30.35
CA LEU A 1087 1.62 52.03 31.81
C LEU A 1087 0.15 52.04 32.24
N GLN A 1088 -0.21 51.18 33.19
CA GLN A 1088 -1.55 51.12 33.78
C GLN A 1088 -1.81 52.34 34.66
N VAL A 1089 -3.02 52.92 34.59
CA VAL A 1089 -3.44 53.99 35.52
C VAL A 1089 -4.23 53.46 36.70
N ASN A 1090 -3.96 54.03 37.87
CA ASN A 1090 -4.46 53.62 39.18
C ASN A 1090 -5.98 53.78 39.39
N ASN A 1091 -6.71 54.37 38.41
CA ASN A 1091 -8.16 54.50 38.40
C ASN A 1091 -8.68 54.49 36.95
N SER A 1092 -9.89 53.99 36.71
CA SER A 1092 -10.56 54.09 35.39
C SER A 1092 -11.15 55.49 35.17
N PHE A 1093 -10.89 56.09 34.00
CA PHE A 1093 -11.41 57.41 33.60
C PHE A 1093 -12.42 57.30 32.44
N GLU A 1094 -13.45 58.17 32.42
CA GLU A 1094 -14.51 58.21 31.37
C GLU A 1094 -14.19 59.16 30.19
N GLU A 1095 -13.29 60.12 30.38
CA GLU A 1095 -12.72 61.03 29.38
C GLU A 1095 -11.21 61.10 29.66
N ALA A 1096 -10.34 61.02 28.64
CA ALA A 1096 -8.91 60.73 28.83
C ALA A 1096 -7.95 61.50 27.89
N ASP A 1097 -8.45 62.53 27.19
CA ASP A 1097 -7.69 63.32 26.20
C ASP A 1097 -6.53 64.14 26.82
N ASP A 1098 -6.40 64.17 28.16
CA ASP A 1098 -5.42 64.94 28.94
C ASP A 1098 -4.38 64.06 29.69
N LEU A 1099 -4.22 62.77 29.35
CA LEU A 1099 -3.28 61.83 29.99
C LEU A 1099 -2.12 61.42 29.08
N SER A 1100 -0.88 61.65 29.53
CA SER A 1100 0.36 61.28 28.81
C SER A 1100 1.35 60.54 29.72
N ILE A 1101 2.24 59.75 29.13
CA ILE A 1101 3.46 59.29 29.80
C ILE A 1101 4.46 60.47 29.82
N TYR A 1102 5.01 60.75 30.99
CA TYR A 1102 6.15 61.65 31.15
C TYR A 1102 7.37 60.84 31.57
N TYR A 1103 8.56 61.32 31.20
CA TYR A 1103 9.84 60.78 31.67
C TYR A 1103 10.56 61.80 32.57
N TYR A 1104 11.37 61.33 33.52
CA TYR A 1104 12.21 62.20 34.32
C TYR A 1104 13.53 62.48 33.61
N ASN A 1105 13.87 63.76 33.44
CA ASN A 1105 15.14 64.19 32.86
C ASN A 1105 16.10 64.63 33.98
N ASP A 1106 17.00 63.73 34.37
CA ASP A 1106 17.99 63.95 35.43
C ASP A 1106 18.94 65.15 35.18
N GLU A 1107 19.22 65.52 33.91
CA GLU A 1107 20.12 66.65 33.60
C GLU A 1107 19.54 68.00 34.01
N ILE A 1108 18.21 68.15 33.90
CA ILE A 1108 17.47 69.37 34.28
C ILE A 1108 16.71 69.23 35.60
N SER A 1109 16.52 67.99 36.07
CA SER A 1109 15.76 67.60 37.26
C SER A 1109 14.25 67.91 37.19
N GLU A 1110 13.68 67.89 35.98
CA GLU A 1110 12.27 68.17 35.66
C GLU A 1110 11.67 66.97 34.89
N TRP A 1111 10.33 66.84 34.87
CA TRP A 1111 9.64 65.83 34.07
C TRP A 1111 9.31 66.42 32.69
N GLU A 1112 9.47 65.63 31.63
CA GLU A 1112 9.19 66.02 30.24
C GLU A 1112 8.18 65.06 29.61
N ASP A 1113 7.29 65.61 28.78
CA ASP A 1113 6.18 64.89 28.13
C ASP A 1113 6.68 64.02 26.97
N VAL A 1114 6.21 62.76 26.94
CA VAL A 1114 6.43 61.79 25.85
C VAL A 1114 5.15 61.59 25.03
N GLY A 1115 4.02 62.11 25.50
CA GLY A 1115 2.69 61.82 24.99
C GLY A 1115 2.21 60.41 25.33
N GLY A 1116 1.09 60.02 24.74
CA GLY A 1116 0.57 58.67 24.77
C GLY A 1116 -0.83 58.58 24.17
N ILE A 1117 -1.37 57.37 24.15
CA ILE A 1117 -2.77 57.08 23.81
C ILE A 1117 -3.35 56.28 24.98
N TYR A 1118 -4.46 56.74 25.56
CA TYR A 1118 -5.16 56.00 26.61
C TYR A 1118 -6.19 55.04 26.00
N GLU A 1119 -6.00 53.74 26.19
CA GLU A 1119 -6.97 52.70 25.84
C GLU A 1119 -7.08 51.66 26.97
N GLU A 1120 -8.31 51.23 27.25
CA GLU A 1120 -8.72 50.19 28.22
C GLU A 1120 -8.15 50.24 29.66
N GLY A 1121 -7.52 51.35 30.07
CA GLY A 1121 -6.92 51.53 31.41
C GLY A 1121 -5.40 51.63 31.41
N TYR A 1122 -4.76 51.58 30.25
CA TYR A 1122 -3.35 51.86 30.03
C TYR A 1122 -3.17 53.17 29.27
N VAL A 1123 -2.01 53.80 29.41
CA VAL A 1123 -1.50 54.81 28.46
C VAL A 1123 -0.29 54.21 27.75
N SER A 1124 -0.29 54.21 26.42
CA SER A 1124 0.77 53.61 25.60
C SER A 1124 1.49 54.64 24.74
N THR A 1125 2.82 54.51 24.61
CA THR A 1125 3.67 55.38 23.76
C THR A 1125 4.89 54.63 23.21
N THR A 1126 5.66 55.29 22.34
CA THR A 1126 6.95 54.79 21.84
C THR A 1126 8.12 55.57 22.43
N LEU A 1127 9.20 54.87 22.75
CA LEU A 1127 10.38 55.39 23.45
C LEU A 1127 11.65 55.27 22.58
N ASP A 1128 12.44 56.34 22.57
CA ASP A 1128 13.78 56.35 21.97
C ASP A 1128 14.90 56.15 23.01
N HIS A 1129 14.59 56.13 24.31
CA HIS A 1129 15.51 55.85 25.42
C HIS A 1129 14.75 55.35 26.68
N PHE A 1130 15.48 54.89 27.71
CA PHE A 1130 14.89 54.58 29.03
C PHE A 1130 15.29 55.58 30.12
N SER A 1131 14.37 55.79 31.06
CA SER A 1131 14.52 56.61 32.27
C SER A 1131 13.51 56.14 33.33
N THR A 1132 13.23 56.97 34.33
CA THR A 1132 12.04 56.87 35.19
C THR A 1132 10.81 57.45 34.47
N PHE A 1133 9.72 56.70 34.40
CA PHE A 1133 8.47 57.04 33.73
C PHE A 1133 7.28 56.98 34.69
N ALA A 1134 6.26 57.80 34.41
CA ALA A 1134 4.93 57.73 35.03
C ALA A 1134 3.89 58.46 34.17
N VAL A 1135 2.62 58.08 34.31
CA VAL A 1135 1.50 58.79 33.70
C VAL A 1135 1.13 60.00 34.55
N PHE A 1136 0.89 61.15 33.93
CA PHE A 1136 0.33 62.34 34.57
C PHE A 1136 -0.82 62.91 33.74
N SER A 1137 -1.63 63.78 34.37
CA SER A 1137 -2.50 64.68 33.64
C SER A 1137 -1.84 66.04 33.42
N ASP A 1138 -2.04 66.64 32.25
CA ASP A 1138 -1.38 67.91 31.85
C ASP A 1138 -1.65 69.08 32.83
N ASP A 1139 -2.80 69.06 33.50
CA ASP A 1139 -3.21 69.99 34.57
C ASP A 1139 -2.18 70.06 35.72
N VAL A 1140 -1.36 69.02 35.94
CA VAL A 1140 -0.29 68.97 36.96
C VAL A 1140 0.85 69.96 36.66
N PHE A 1141 1.14 70.20 35.37
CA PHE A 1141 2.22 71.07 34.92
C PHE A 1141 1.76 72.52 34.61
N ALA A 1142 0.45 72.75 34.60
CA ALA A 1142 -0.17 73.98 34.11
C ALA A 1142 -0.30 75.13 35.14
N SER A 1143 0.81 75.79 35.57
CA SER A 1143 0.73 77.19 36.04
C SER A 1143 2.06 77.96 36.17
N ASP A 1144 2.20 79.10 35.45
CA ASP A 1144 2.15 80.47 36.02
C ASP A 1144 2.62 81.54 34.99
N ASP A 1145 1.75 82.05 34.10
CA ASP A 1145 1.97 83.38 33.49
C ASP A 1145 0.68 84.19 33.24
N SER A 1146 0.77 85.46 33.62
CA SER A 1146 -0.13 86.59 33.38
C SER A 1146 -1.52 86.57 34.04
N SER A 1147 -1.93 87.75 34.51
CA SER A 1147 -3.11 87.97 35.35
C SER A 1147 -4.01 89.10 34.83
N GLU A 1148 -5.28 89.07 35.26
CA GLU A 1148 -6.30 90.15 35.29
C GLU A 1148 -7.42 90.17 34.21
N SER A 1149 -8.65 90.25 34.74
CA SER A 1149 -9.84 90.98 34.26
C SER A 1149 -10.93 90.29 33.39
N ASP A 1150 -11.93 89.77 34.11
CA ASP A 1150 -13.37 90.15 34.09
C ASP A 1150 -14.24 90.13 32.79
N ASP A 1151 -15.44 89.57 32.99
CA ASP A 1151 -16.76 89.82 32.36
C ASP A 1151 -17.19 89.14 31.02
N ASP A 1152 -18.25 88.32 31.18
CA ASP A 1152 -19.47 88.16 30.35
C ASP A 1152 -19.45 87.58 28.91
N ASP A 1153 -19.72 86.26 28.85
CA ASP A 1153 -20.97 85.65 28.30
C ASP A 1153 -21.19 85.42 26.78
N ALA A 1154 -21.95 84.35 26.49
CA ALA A 1154 -22.77 84.06 25.31
C ALA A 1154 -22.17 83.58 23.95
N THR A 1155 -22.19 82.24 23.79
CA THR A 1155 -22.79 81.48 22.67
C THR A 1155 -22.28 81.54 21.22
N GLU A 1156 -21.99 80.33 20.70
CA GLU A 1156 -22.30 79.77 19.36
C GLU A 1156 -21.84 80.44 18.04
N SER A 1157 -21.36 79.55 17.17
CA SER A 1157 -21.48 79.53 15.69
C SER A 1157 -20.53 80.39 14.82
N VAL A 1158 -19.61 79.67 14.15
CA VAL A 1158 -19.52 79.45 12.68
C VAL A 1158 -19.36 80.66 11.74
N ASP A 1159 -18.58 80.45 10.67
CA ASP A 1159 -18.35 81.30 9.48
C ASP A 1159 -17.61 82.64 9.71
N SER A 1160 -16.93 83.24 8.72
CA SER A 1160 -16.19 82.74 7.54
C SER A 1160 -15.46 83.92 6.86
N ASP A 1161 -14.34 83.65 6.17
CA ASP A 1161 -13.72 84.46 5.10
C ASP A 1161 -13.25 85.93 5.37
N GLU A 1162 -12.59 86.47 4.34
CA GLU A 1162 -12.05 87.85 4.14
C GLU A 1162 -10.71 88.16 4.87
N GLU A 1163 -9.70 88.81 4.26
CA GLU A 1163 -9.74 89.88 3.24
C GLU A 1163 -8.85 89.70 1.98
N ASP A 1164 -9.37 90.22 0.86
CA ASP A 1164 -8.76 90.98 -0.26
C ASP A 1164 -7.24 90.83 -0.61
N GLU A 1165 -6.94 90.33 -1.82
CA GLU A 1165 -6.49 91.17 -2.96
C GLU A 1165 -6.54 90.37 -4.29
N GLY A 1166 -6.35 91.03 -5.45
CA GLY A 1166 -6.45 90.39 -6.78
C GLY A 1166 -5.69 91.10 -7.92
N ASP A 1167 -5.82 90.55 -9.14
CA ASP A 1167 -5.13 90.89 -10.41
C ASP A 1167 -3.60 90.59 -10.48
N GLU A 1168 -3.20 89.53 -11.21
CA GLU A 1168 -2.79 89.61 -12.64
C GLU A 1168 -2.56 88.20 -13.26
N GLU A 1169 -2.32 88.10 -14.59
CA GLU A 1169 -2.22 86.83 -15.34
C GLU A 1169 -0.78 86.42 -15.72
N LYS A 1170 -0.52 85.09 -15.81
CA LYS A 1170 0.42 84.40 -16.75
C LYS A 1170 1.94 84.63 -16.58
N SER A 1171 2.84 83.73 -16.99
CA SER A 1171 2.74 82.35 -17.52
C SER A 1171 4.08 81.59 -17.42
N ASP A 1172 3.99 80.26 -17.54
CA ASP A 1172 5.00 79.30 -18.04
C ASP A 1172 5.77 79.82 -19.31
N PRO A 1173 6.98 79.34 -19.72
CA PRO A 1173 7.36 77.91 -19.76
C PRO A 1173 8.87 77.54 -19.60
N SER A 1174 9.17 76.31 -20.05
CA SER A 1174 10.40 75.49 -20.09
C SER A 1174 11.69 76.04 -20.74
N ASP A 1175 12.74 75.19 -20.64
CA ASP A 1175 13.92 75.03 -21.50
C ASP A 1175 15.13 75.99 -21.38
N SER A 1176 16.28 75.43 -20.96
CA SER A 1176 17.59 75.73 -21.59
C SER A 1176 18.63 74.61 -21.36
N TYR A 1177 19.33 74.20 -22.42
CA TYR A 1177 20.43 73.22 -22.47
C TYR A 1177 21.83 73.81 -22.11
N ASN A 1178 22.82 72.91 -21.96
CA ASN A 1178 24.28 73.13 -22.13
C ASN A 1178 25.00 73.96 -21.03
N ASP A 1179 26.28 73.76 -20.67
CA ASP A 1179 27.45 73.05 -21.23
C ASP A 1179 28.09 72.09 -20.16
N GLU A 1180 28.82 70.99 -20.41
CA GLU A 1180 29.92 70.62 -21.35
C GLU A 1180 31.37 70.86 -20.82
N GLU A 1181 32.21 69.82 -20.97
CA GLU A 1181 33.70 69.78 -21.06
C GLU A 1181 34.68 69.95 -19.85
N THR A 1182 35.29 68.80 -19.46
CA THR A 1182 36.75 68.44 -19.62
C THR A 1182 37.76 68.35 -18.46
N SER A 1183 38.63 67.33 -18.64
CA SER A 1183 40.07 67.18 -18.32
C SER A 1183 40.52 66.49 -17.02
N ASP A 1184 41.49 65.56 -17.04
CA ASP A 1184 42.11 64.72 -18.11
C ASP A 1184 43.05 63.65 -17.47
N GLU A 1185 43.22 62.46 -18.10
CA GLU A 1185 44.37 61.48 -18.01
C GLU A 1185 44.72 60.90 -16.59
N ASP A 1186 45.32 59.71 -16.33
CA ASP A 1186 45.82 58.49 -17.02
C ASP A 1186 46.02 57.43 -15.88
N THR A 1187 46.08 56.07 -15.97
CA THR A 1187 46.10 55.02 -17.03
C THR A 1187 45.91 53.61 -16.39
N GLU A 1188 45.57 52.60 -17.22
CA GLU A 1188 45.85 51.12 -17.08
C GLU A 1188 45.02 50.22 -16.11
N ASP A 1189 44.18 49.38 -16.75
CA ASP A 1189 43.91 47.92 -16.59
C ASP A 1189 43.52 47.26 -15.25
N GLU A 1190 42.28 46.71 -15.19
CA GLU A 1190 42.00 45.26 -15.09
C GLU A 1190 40.52 44.92 -15.46
N GLU A 1191 40.11 43.65 -15.39
CA GLU A 1191 39.07 43.03 -16.26
C GLU A 1191 37.57 43.24 -15.90
N THR A 1192 36.68 42.91 -16.84
CA THR A 1192 35.20 42.93 -16.69
C THR A 1192 34.57 41.55 -16.88
N LEU A 1193 33.71 41.11 -15.95
CA LEU A 1193 32.83 39.94 -16.09
C LEU A 1193 31.48 40.31 -16.77
N PRO A 1194 30.76 39.34 -17.38
CA PRO A 1194 29.45 39.55 -18.03
C PRO A 1194 28.24 39.32 -17.12
N ASP A 1195 27.04 39.73 -17.58
CA ASP A 1195 25.76 39.63 -16.86
C ASP A 1195 25.15 38.21 -16.83
N THR A 1196 24.65 37.76 -15.66
CA THR A 1196 23.61 36.71 -15.53
C THR A 1196 22.69 36.95 -14.31
N ALA A 1197 21.67 37.82 -14.44
CA ALA A 1197 20.62 37.99 -13.42
C ALA A 1197 19.33 38.58 -14.01
N THR A 1198 18.59 37.83 -14.86
CA THR A 1198 17.39 38.37 -15.53
C THR A 1198 16.29 37.36 -15.91
N PHE A 1199 16.39 36.09 -15.50
CA PHE A 1199 15.37 35.08 -15.86
C PHE A 1199 14.24 34.92 -14.83
N THR A 1200 14.56 34.79 -13.53
CA THR A 1200 13.61 34.45 -12.46
C THR A 1200 12.38 35.37 -12.39
N TYR A 1201 12.58 36.69 -12.50
CA TYR A 1201 11.49 37.67 -12.45
C TYR A 1201 10.44 37.53 -13.57
N ASN A 1202 10.77 36.91 -14.70
CA ASN A 1202 9.78 36.69 -15.77
C ASN A 1202 8.83 35.53 -15.43
N TYR A 1203 9.30 34.49 -14.75
CA TYR A 1203 8.47 33.35 -14.35
C TYR A 1203 7.48 33.72 -13.24
N LEU A 1204 7.93 34.45 -12.21
CA LEU A 1204 7.06 34.99 -11.17
C LEU A 1204 5.96 35.91 -11.75
N LEU A 1205 6.29 36.72 -12.76
CA LEU A 1205 5.31 37.55 -13.47
C LEU A 1205 4.28 36.71 -14.25
N ILE A 1206 4.70 35.61 -14.86
CA ILE A 1206 3.82 34.70 -15.61
C ILE A 1206 2.89 33.94 -14.65
N ALA A 1207 3.41 33.38 -13.55
CA ALA A 1207 2.60 32.73 -12.51
C ALA A 1207 1.53 33.67 -11.94
N GLY A 1208 1.89 34.89 -11.56
CA GLY A 1208 0.93 35.89 -11.09
C GLY A 1208 -0.16 36.24 -12.12
N ILE A 1209 0.18 36.26 -13.42
CA ILE A 1209 -0.81 36.47 -14.50
C ILE A 1209 -1.75 35.27 -14.63
N LEU A 1210 -1.26 34.03 -14.49
CA LEU A 1210 -2.07 32.81 -14.58
C LEU A 1210 -3.06 32.70 -13.40
N ILE A 1211 -2.62 32.98 -12.17
CA ILE A 1211 -3.48 33.00 -10.97
C ILE A 1211 -4.63 34.01 -11.14
N ILE A 1212 -4.33 35.22 -11.62
CA ILE A 1212 -5.34 36.25 -11.92
C ILE A 1212 -6.31 35.79 -13.02
N LEU A 1213 -5.83 35.03 -14.02
CA LEU A 1213 -6.67 34.47 -15.07
C LEU A 1213 -7.62 33.38 -14.53
N GLY A 1214 -7.12 32.47 -13.70
CA GLY A 1214 -7.91 31.42 -13.04
C GLY A 1214 -9.01 32.00 -12.14
N ALA A 1215 -8.66 32.96 -11.28
CA ALA A 1215 -9.63 33.68 -10.47
C ALA A 1215 -10.72 34.37 -11.31
N PHE A 1216 -10.36 34.97 -12.46
CA PHE A 1216 -11.32 35.60 -13.36
C PHE A 1216 -12.23 34.57 -14.07
N ILE A 1217 -11.71 33.39 -14.41
CA ILE A 1217 -12.48 32.28 -14.99
C ILE A 1217 -13.49 31.74 -13.96
N LEU A 1218 -13.06 31.46 -12.73
CA LEU A 1218 -13.94 31.01 -11.64
C LEU A 1218 -15.04 32.04 -11.34
N PHE A 1219 -14.69 33.33 -11.27
CA PHE A 1219 -15.67 34.40 -11.07
C PHE A 1219 -16.67 34.49 -12.24
N TYR A 1220 -16.21 34.30 -13.48
CA TYR A 1220 -17.08 34.29 -14.67
C TYR A 1220 -18.00 33.06 -14.73
N GLN A 1221 -17.51 31.88 -14.33
CA GLN A 1221 -18.33 30.67 -14.22
C GLN A 1221 -19.41 30.84 -13.13
N ARG A 1222 -19.05 31.36 -11.95
CA ARG A 1222 -19.99 31.62 -10.84
C ARG A 1222 -21.06 32.63 -11.26
N TYR A 1223 -20.68 33.75 -11.87
CA TYR A 1223 -21.60 34.76 -12.42
C TYR A 1223 -22.58 34.19 -13.48
N LYS A 1224 -22.14 33.21 -14.28
CA LYS A 1224 -22.96 32.53 -15.30
C LYS A 1224 -23.89 31.46 -14.71
N LYS A 1225 -23.63 30.97 -13.49
CA LYS A 1225 -24.48 30.00 -12.76
C LYS A 1225 -25.68 30.68 -12.05
N GLU A 1226 -25.64 32.01 -11.90
CA GLU A 1226 -26.66 32.84 -11.23
C GLU A 1226 -27.49 33.72 -12.20
N SER A 1227 -27.33 33.59 -13.53
CA SER A 1227 -27.92 34.49 -14.56
C SER A 1227 -28.86 33.83 -15.56
#